data_AF-A0A8S3QQN4-F1
#
_entry.id   AF-A0A8S3QQN4-F1
#
_cell.length_a   1.000
_cell.length_b   1.000
_cell.length_c   1.000
_cell.angle_alpha   90.00
_cell.angle_beta   90.00
_cell.angle_gamma   90.00
#
_symmetry.space_group_name_H-M   'P 1'
#
loop_
_entity.id
_entity.type
_entity.pdbx_description
1 polymer ?
#
loop_
_entity_poly.entity_id
_entity_poly.type
_entity_poly.pdbx_seq_one_letter_code
_entity_poly.pdbx_strand_id
1 'polypeptide(L)'
;MAKKKLALSNILLGEEFCSKSIIKLIGKVGTLTLRKENDLGNVDIEDVKGEAQGTFTVLELDPDTTKFYVGGVPYGVSLPPGIGFGSYQGIMEEVMWDERPMGLWNFVDGENNYVGAQERNKLTGVISNGFRFDGRGYVTVSAKAIGFRPNKEGDLILKFKTYAQNGLILYMGKNRDFVSLEMRDGHVFYQYDLGGMPAKLMSNKTYNDGQWHTIEAQRIETDGFLKVDEESLGTSPGNLKELAYEDSIFIGGYNEFLTPVDKYVSSIGFDGCVKDVQFDATIWDLNKNTRALGVLPGCPAKIRRTANFASTGHVAMVTDSIGENFDVTFKMKTLTNNSLLLYAGNNAKDEVFSVSVVNGRIIVTSDAGNDLTTIESDVSSKYNDGEWHYLSLMKMGKNDVSSKYNDGEWHYLSLMKMGKKLMMNIDDREMVNRMSKGDDSSVTTNPVLPFVGCISDVTVNNKFLNFASIPNQNVRGAKFSDCPMVQAGAKIEEPVIRTTPTPSGLTTPAGPEEPAQCVLPNPTSLGAPSDMGEGHFFGKSPYSYFEYDQLPSGLRVKSEFEVRLKTTSGNGVVFYASDVRHTDFLSLFMKEGKVIFSFDCGTGEAVIASPQTYNDGQWHTVKFMRNLKQGAMEIDGVRIIEGDGLSKGSARSLNVKPPYYVGGMPDDKEYTTKVGRNLMGVSTAFQGCIADLTLSGKSMPTPVVENDVRRCYTADYESGSFFFNNGGYVQLDDTFSVGVDITISLEVRLRSLTGVLLSVHADNGGDFLLLQMVNGELILTADNGGGEFSTRYTPQVTNKLCDSQWHKIEATKAKNVLLMKVDGEDVPHGEGKPGSSSAETKNPLYIGGVPDFDRDGMLADSNLIGCMRNLMIDDKPRYISGGVANGDVNLDACPVN
;
A
#
# COMPACT_ATOMS: atom_id res chain seq x y z
N MET A 1 -43.26 -12.17 33.14
CA MET A 1 -42.45 -12.18 34.39
C MET A 1 -41.12 -12.81 33.99
N ALA A 2 -39.92 -12.24 34.08
CA ALA A 2 -39.38 -11.16 34.91
C ALA A 2 -38.58 -10.16 34.05
N LYS A 3 -38.70 -8.85 34.36
CA LYS A 3 -37.87 -7.79 33.77
C LYS A 3 -36.46 -7.90 34.40
N LYS A 4 -35.49 -8.53 33.74
CA LYS A 4 -34.08 -8.27 34.06
C LYS A 4 -33.71 -6.92 33.43
N LYS A 5 -34.06 -5.83 34.12
CA LYS A 5 -33.44 -4.52 33.89
C LYS A 5 -31.93 -4.68 34.16
N LEU A 6 -31.09 -4.06 33.35
CA LEU A 6 -29.76 -3.64 33.78
C LEU A 6 -29.97 -2.65 34.94
N ALA A 7 -30.01 -3.16 36.17
CA ALA A 7 -30.17 -2.34 37.35
C ALA A 7 -28.79 -1.86 37.79
N LEU A 8 -28.38 -0.68 37.30
CA LEU A 8 -27.29 0.13 37.85
C LEU A 8 -27.69 0.83 39.16
N SER A 9 -28.83 0.48 39.77
CA SER A 9 -29.53 1.30 40.76
C SER A 9 -28.82 1.50 42.10
N ASN A 10 -27.63 0.90 42.32
CA ASN A 10 -26.88 1.02 43.57
C ASN A 10 -25.43 1.51 43.41
N ILE A 11 -24.97 1.87 42.21
CA ILE A 11 -23.65 2.51 42.08
C ILE A 11 -23.83 4.02 42.23
N LEU A 12 -23.74 4.51 43.47
CA LEU A 12 -23.49 5.92 43.73
C LEU A 12 -22.08 6.24 43.18
N LEU A 13 -22.01 6.87 42.01
CA LEU A 13 -20.82 7.59 41.57
C LEU A 13 -20.71 8.82 42.49
N GLY A 14 -19.99 8.67 43.61
CA GLY A 14 -19.79 9.74 44.58
C GLY A 14 -19.07 10.95 43.99
N GLU A 15 -19.30 12.12 44.58
CA GLU A 15 -19.03 13.47 44.03
C GLU A 15 -17.56 13.83 43.72
N GLU A 16 -16.57 12.93 43.84
CA GLU A 16 -15.15 13.29 43.69
C GLU A 16 -14.26 12.28 42.93
N PHE A 17 -14.79 11.20 42.34
CA PHE A 17 -13.95 10.16 41.70
C PHE A 17 -14.07 10.14 40.17
N CYS A 18 -12.93 10.20 39.48
CA CYS A 18 -12.85 10.01 38.03
C CYS A 18 -12.92 8.50 37.69
N SER A 19 -13.69 8.14 36.66
CA SER A 19 -13.87 6.75 36.23
C SER A 19 -13.74 6.58 34.72
N LYS A 20 -13.15 5.46 34.26
CA LYS A 20 -13.11 5.09 32.83
C LYS A 20 -14.17 4.03 32.54
N SER A 21 -15.06 4.34 31.59
CA SER A 21 -16.10 3.43 31.12
C SER A 21 -15.75 2.90 29.73
N ILE A 22 -15.84 1.59 29.54
CA ILE A 22 -15.61 0.93 28.24
C ILE A 22 -16.86 0.14 27.89
N ILE A 23 -17.47 0.44 26.75
CA ILE A 23 -18.66 -0.24 26.25
C ILE A 23 -18.27 -1.09 25.05
N LYS A 24 -18.63 -2.37 25.07
CA LYS A 24 -18.38 -3.33 23.99
C LYS A 24 -19.66 -4.04 23.62
N LEU A 25 -20.09 -3.92 22.36
CA LEU A 25 -21.26 -4.63 21.82
C LEU A 25 -20.79 -5.64 20.77
N ILE A 26 -21.12 -6.92 20.95
CA ILE A 26 -20.90 -7.99 19.95
C ILE A 26 -22.21 -8.75 19.78
N GLY A 27 -22.74 -8.75 18.56
CA GLY A 27 -24.04 -9.35 18.27
C GLY A 27 -25.10 -8.78 19.22
N LYS A 28 -25.71 -9.66 20.02
CA LYS A 28 -26.73 -9.26 21.00
C LYS A 28 -26.18 -8.93 22.38
N VAL A 29 -24.90 -9.18 22.62
CA VAL A 29 -24.29 -9.10 23.95
C VAL A 29 -23.53 -7.78 24.11
N GLY A 30 -23.99 -6.95 25.06
CA GLY A 30 -23.29 -5.76 25.50
C GLY A 30 -22.51 -6.01 26.79
N THR A 31 -21.28 -5.54 26.88
CA THR A 31 -20.46 -5.49 28.10
C THR A 31 -20.12 -4.04 28.41
N LEU A 32 -20.38 -3.61 29.64
CA LEU A 32 -19.92 -2.35 30.19
C LEU A 32 -18.86 -2.66 31.25
N THR A 33 -17.65 -2.17 31.04
CA THR A 33 -16.54 -2.24 32.00
C THR A 33 -16.37 -0.86 32.63
N LEU A 34 -16.46 -0.77 33.95
CA LEU A 34 -16.25 0.45 34.71
C LEU A 34 -14.97 0.31 35.54
N ARG A 35 -14.02 1.21 35.32
CA ARG A 35 -12.76 1.30 36.08
C ARG A 35 -12.82 2.53 36.98
N LYS A 36 -12.64 2.34 38.29
CA LYS A 36 -12.61 3.39 39.31
C LYS A 36 -11.24 3.39 39.98
N GLU A 37 -10.74 4.58 40.33
CA GLU A 37 -9.52 4.73 41.13
C GLU A 37 -9.87 5.49 42.40
N ASN A 38 -9.46 4.98 43.56
CA ASN A 38 -9.64 5.68 44.84
C ASN A 38 -8.41 6.53 45.18
N ASP A 39 -8.51 7.36 46.22
CA ASP A 39 -7.43 8.30 46.62
C ASP A 39 -6.10 7.64 46.98
N LEU A 40 -6.12 6.34 47.29
CA LEU A 40 -4.94 5.52 47.59
C LEU A 40 -4.26 4.97 46.33
N GLY A 41 -4.79 5.26 45.13
CA GLY A 41 -4.29 4.74 43.85
C GLY A 41 -4.69 3.29 43.56
N ASN A 42 -5.61 2.71 44.36
CA ASN A 42 -6.12 1.38 44.09
C ASN A 42 -7.19 1.44 42.99
N VAL A 43 -7.04 0.55 42.01
CA VAL A 43 -7.94 0.46 40.86
C VAL A 43 -8.95 -0.67 41.08
N ASP A 44 -10.23 -0.35 40.98
CA ASP A 44 -11.34 -1.30 40.99
C ASP A 44 -11.95 -1.41 39.59
N ILE A 45 -12.27 -2.64 39.15
CA ILE A 45 -12.82 -2.93 37.81
C ILE A 45 -14.09 -3.77 37.98
N GLU A 46 -15.22 -3.23 37.50
CA GLU A 46 -16.50 -3.92 37.46
C GLU A 46 -16.94 -4.14 36.01
N ASP A 47 -17.25 -5.40 35.67
CA ASP A 47 -17.83 -5.78 34.38
C ASP A 47 -19.31 -6.14 34.53
N VAL A 48 -20.16 -5.51 33.74
CA VAL A 48 -21.60 -5.82 33.65
C VAL A 48 -21.94 -6.24 32.23
N LYS A 49 -22.58 -7.40 32.08
CA LYS A 49 -23.03 -7.94 30.79
C LYS A 49 -24.55 -7.90 30.67
N GLY A 50 -25.06 -7.60 29.48
CA GLY A 50 -26.47 -7.64 29.13
C GLY A 50 -26.70 -8.18 27.73
N GLU A 51 -27.91 -8.65 27.45
CA GLU A 51 -28.31 -9.15 26.12
C GLU A 51 -29.56 -8.42 25.60
N ALA A 52 -29.52 -8.03 24.33
CA ALA A 52 -30.64 -7.42 23.62
C ALA A 52 -31.79 -8.42 23.41
N GLN A 53 -33.03 -7.93 23.47
CA GLN A 53 -34.24 -8.73 23.23
C GLN A 53 -34.57 -8.79 21.73
N GLY A 54 -35.22 -9.87 21.28
CA GLY A 54 -35.55 -10.11 19.86
C GLY A 54 -34.48 -10.91 19.11
N THR A 55 -34.58 -10.95 17.79
CA THR A 55 -33.72 -11.75 16.88
C THR A 55 -32.64 -10.92 16.17
N PHE A 56 -32.69 -9.59 16.28
CA PHE A 56 -31.72 -8.70 15.62
C PHE A 56 -30.36 -8.69 16.36
N THR A 57 -29.28 -8.83 15.60
CA THR A 57 -27.88 -8.88 16.07
C THR A 57 -27.06 -7.66 15.63
N VAL A 58 -27.60 -6.80 14.76
CA VAL A 58 -26.92 -5.64 14.18
C VAL A 58 -27.57 -4.34 14.69
N LEU A 59 -26.77 -3.45 15.26
CA LEU A 59 -27.17 -2.07 15.56
C LEU A 59 -26.91 -1.19 14.32
N GLU A 60 -27.98 -0.79 13.64
CA GLU A 60 -27.88 0.08 12.47
C GLU A 60 -27.68 1.54 12.87
N LEU A 61 -26.68 2.19 12.26
CA LEU A 61 -26.38 3.61 12.45
C LEU A 61 -26.39 4.27 11.06
N ASP A 62 -27.47 4.99 10.76
CA ASP A 62 -27.64 5.71 9.50
C ASP A 62 -27.10 7.14 9.65
N PRO A 63 -26.10 7.57 8.85
CA PRO A 63 -25.53 8.91 8.93
C PRO A 63 -26.56 10.05 8.81
N ASP A 64 -27.66 9.82 8.09
CA ASP A 64 -28.66 10.86 7.81
C ASP A 64 -29.70 10.99 8.94
N THR A 65 -29.93 9.92 9.71
CA THR A 65 -31.01 9.87 10.71
C THR A 65 -30.52 9.62 12.13
N THR A 66 -29.35 9.02 12.31
CA THR A 66 -28.74 8.77 13.62
C THR A 66 -28.04 10.02 14.14
N LYS A 67 -28.39 10.40 15.36
CA LYS A 67 -27.74 11.49 16.08
C LYS A 67 -27.03 10.95 17.32
N PHE A 68 -25.78 11.36 17.50
CA PHE A 68 -25.01 11.09 18.71
C PHE A 68 -25.10 12.30 19.65
N TYR A 69 -25.45 12.03 20.89
CA TYR A 69 -25.54 13.05 21.94
C TYR A 69 -24.49 12.75 23.00
N VAL A 70 -23.65 13.73 23.31
CA VAL A 70 -22.58 13.63 24.31
C VAL A 70 -22.81 14.72 25.34
N GLY A 71 -22.84 14.35 26.63
CA GLY A 71 -23.05 15.29 27.74
C GLY A 71 -24.49 15.74 27.97
N GLY A 72 -25.39 15.58 26.99
CA GLY A 72 -26.81 15.83 27.17
C GLY A 72 -27.57 15.73 25.86
N VAL A 73 -28.90 15.74 25.96
CA VAL A 73 -29.81 15.64 24.83
C VAL A 73 -30.62 16.95 24.70
N PRO A 74 -30.76 17.54 23.49
CA PRO A 74 -31.50 18.79 23.29
C PRO A 74 -32.99 18.72 23.68
N TYR A 75 -33.56 19.89 23.97
CA TYR A 75 -34.99 20.05 24.23
C TYR A 75 -35.81 19.57 23.02
N GLY A 76 -36.74 18.63 23.25
CA GLY A 76 -37.66 18.10 22.23
C GLY A 76 -37.33 16.68 21.73
N VAL A 77 -36.22 16.08 22.15
CA VAL A 77 -35.90 14.68 21.85
C VAL A 77 -36.56 13.76 22.90
N SER A 78 -37.31 12.75 22.44
CA SER A 78 -37.91 11.74 23.32
C SER A 78 -36.88 10.69 23.72
N LEU A 79 -36.60 10.57 25.02
CA LEU A 79 -35.67 9.55 25.54
C LEU A 79 -36.32 8.16 25.60
N PRO A 80 -35.55 7.09 25.35
CA PRO A 80 -36.03 5.71 25.53
C PRO A 80 -36.51 5.41 26.96
N PRO A 81 -37.49 4.49 27.14
CA PRO A 81 -37.97 4.08 28.45
C PRO A 81 -36.88 3.42 29.29
N GLY A 82 -36.18 4.19 30.13
CA GLY A 82 -35.07 3.71 30.94
C GLY A 82 -33.98 4.74 31.20
N ILE A 83 -33.90 5.81 30.41
CA ILE A 83 -32.98 6.93 30.63
C ILE A 83 -33.72 8.00 31.44
N GLY A 84 -33.32 8.19 32.70
CA GLY A 84 -34.02 9.07 33.66
C GLY A 84 -33.56 10.52 33.68
N PHE A 85 -32.44 10.85 33.03
CA PHE A 85 -31.82 12.17 33.04
C PHE A 85 -31.46 12.60 31.62
N GLY A 86 -31.79 13.84 31.24
CA GLY A 86 -31.55 14.38 29.90
C GLY A 86 -30.19 15.06 29.72
N SER A 87 -29.46 15.33 30.79
CA SER A 87 -28.17 16.02 30.78
C SER A 87 -27.23 15.46 31.84
N TYR A 88 -25.94 15.38 31.51
CA TYR A 88 -24.86 15.02 32.41
C TYR A 88 -24.28 16.27 33.08
N GLN A 89 -23.93 16.17 34.36
CA GLN A 89 -23.21 17.20 35.10
C GLN A 89 -21.86 16.63 35.53
N GLY A 90 -20.78 17.09 34.91
CA GLY A 90 -19.42 16.62 35.16
C GLY A 90 -18.49 16.92 33.98
N ILE A 91 -17.26 16.39 34.04
CA ILE A 91 -16.23 16.54 33.01
C ILE A 91 -16.08 15.21 32.27
N MET A 92 -15.96 15.26 30.94
CA MET A 92 -15.67 14.09 30.09
C MET A 92 -14.44 14.36 29.22
N GLU A 93 -13.64 13.33 28.99
CA GLU A 93 -12.44 13.38 28.16
C GLU A 93 -12.21 12.02 27.48
N GLU A 94 -11.27 11.96 26.53
CA GLU A 94 -10.85 10.72 25.85
C GLU A 94 -12.02 9.87 25.32
N VAL A 95 -13.08 10.52 24.85
CA VAL A 95 -14.22 9.81 24.24
C VAL A 95 -13.72 9.16 22.96
N MET A 96 -13.85 7.84 22.88
CA MET A 96 -13.43 7.05 21.74
C MET A 96 -14.61 6.25 21.20
N TRP A 97 -14.70 6.16 19.87
CA TRP A 97 -15.64 5.30 19.16
C TRP A 97 -14.86 4.33 18.29
N ASP A 98 -15.00 3.01 18.54
CA ASP A 98 -14.22 1.97 17.84
C ASP A 98 -12.70 2.28 17.79
N GLU A 99 -12.12 2.64 18.93
CA GLU A 99 -10.70 3.03 19.10
C GLU A 99 -10.28 4.31 18.35
N ARG A 100 -11.23 5.06 17.76
CA ARG A 100 -10.97 6.37 17.16
C ARG A 100 -11.34 7.47 18.15
N PRO A 101 -10.44 8.41 18.46
CA PRO A 101 -10.78 9.54 19.33
C PRO A 101 -11.85 10.41 18.67
N MET A 102 -12.90 10.70 19.42
CA MET A 102 -13.92 11.67 19.04
C MET A 102 -13.52 13.04 19.58
N GLY A 103 -13.34 14.01 18.67
CA GLY A 103 -13.04 15.38 19.07
C GLY A 103 -14.23 16.00 19.81
N LEU A 104 -14.05 16.31 21.09
CA LEU A 104 -15.06 17.00 21.91
C LEU A 104 -15.10 18.53 21.67
N TRP A 105 -14.55 18.97 20.55
CA TRP A 105 -14.51 20.37 20.11
C TRP A 105 -15.15 20.59 18.73
N ASN A 106 -15.57 19.51 18.03
CA ASN A 106 -16.10 19.56 16.68
C ASN A 106 -17.52 18.96 16.61
N PHE A 107 -18.47 19.59 17.32
CA PHE A 107 -19.88 19.18 17.33
C PHE A 107 -20.70 19.92 16.26
N VAL A 108 -21.74 19.28 15.73
CA VAL A 108 -22.70 19.90 14.81
C VAL A 108 -23.46 21.06 15.48
N ASP A 109 -23.75 20.92 16.77
CA ASP A 109 -24.36 21.93 17.62
C ASP A 109 -23.87 21.73 19.06
N GLY A 110 -23.70 22.80 19.83
CA GLY A 110 -23.14 22.75 21.17
C GLY A 110 -23.43 23.99 22.01
N GLU A 111 -23.92 23.76 23.23
CA GLU A 111 -24.12 24.80 24.25
C GLU A 111 -23.02 24.69 25.32
N ASN A 112 -22.50 25.83 25.78
CA ASN A 112 -21.55 25.91 26.90
C ASN A 112 -20.16 25.24 26.71
N ASN A 113 -19.68 25.11 25.46
CA ASN A 113 -18.38 24.47 25.13
C ASN A 113 -17.22 25.47 24.91
N TYR A 114 -17.21 26.63 25.59
CA TYR A 114 -16.24 27.71 25.37
C TYR A 114 -15.08 27.75 26.39
N VAL A 115 -15.08 26.86 27.38
CA VAL A 115 -13.99 26.71 28.35
C VAL A 115 -13.59 25.24 28.40
N GLY A 116 -12.35 24.93 28.02
CA GLY A 116 -11.77 23.61 28.23
C GLY A 116 -11.65 23.31 29.72
N ALA A 117 -11.95 22.08 30.13
CA ALA A 117 -11.70 21.64 31.49
C ALA A 117 -10.19 21.76 31.82
N GLN A 118 -9.84 22.04 33.08
CA GLN A 118 -8.45 21.95 33.52
C GLN A 118 -7.94 20.52 33.32
N GLU A 119 -6.74 20.40 32.74
CA GLU A 119 -6.03 19.14 32.60
C GLU A 119 -5.86 18.50 33.99
N ARG A 120 -6.18 17.21 34.09
CA ARG A 120 -6.30 16.54 35.38
C ARG A 120 -4.96 16.42 36.11
N ASN A 121 -5.05 16.33 37.44
CA ASN A 121 -3.90 15.94 38.28
C ASN A 121 -3.78 14.40 38.48
N LYS A 122 -4.84 13.62 38.18
CA LYS A 122 -4.96 12.13 38.08
C LYS A 122 -6.26 11.81 37.29
N LEU A 123 -6.45 10.79 36.44
CA LEU A 123 -5.87 9.45 36.29
C LEU A 123 -4.60 9.36 35.43
N THR A 124 -3.65 8.57 35.93
CA THR A 124 -2.57 7.96 35.14
C THR A 124 -3.12 6.90 34.18
N GLY A 125 -2.56 6.85 32.96
CA GLY A 125 -2.80 5.80 31.98
C GLY A 125 -2.65 4.39 32.59
N VAL A 126 -3.17 3.37 31.88
CA VAL A 126 -3.10 1.95 32.27
C VAL A 126 -1.81 1.68 33.04
N ILE A 127 -1.91 1.24 34.31
CA ILE A 127 -0.76 0.76 35.08
C ILE A 127 -0.31 -0.53 34.41
N SER A 128 0.40 -0.38 33.32
CA SER A 128 1.17 -1.40 32.67
C SER A 128 2.59 -0.92 32.78
N ASN A 129 3.42 -1.65 33.50
CA ASN A 129 4.86 -1.52 33.52
C ASN A 129 5.50 -1.94 32.16
N GLY A 130 4.81 -1.63 31.06
CA GLY A 130 5.04 -2.17 29.74
C GLY A 130 4.32 -1.40 28.64
N PHE A 131 4.91 -1.42 27.45
CA PHE A 131 4.45 -0.73 26.25
C PHE A 131 4.31 -1.69 25.07
N ARG A 132 3.45 -1.31 24.14
CA ARG A 132 3.35 -1.84 22.78
C ARG A 132 4.12 -0.93 21.82
N PHE A 133 5.02 -1.51 21.05
CA PHE A 133 5.88 -0.86 20.05
C PHE A 133 5.45 -1.28 18.65
N ASP A 134 5.25 -0.36 17.71
CA ASP A 134 4.74 -0.67 16.37
C ASP A 134 5.84 -0.92 15.31
N GLY A 135 7.10 -1.04 15.75
CA GLY A 135 8.27 -1.14 14.88
C GLY A 135 8.94 0.21 14.55
N ARG A 136 8.32 1.34 14.91
CA ARG A 136 8.90 2.69 14.73
C ARG A 136 9.10 3.42 16.06
N GLY A 137 8.39 3.00 17.10
CA GLY A 137 8.49 3.58 18.43
C GLY A 137 9.64 3.06 19.28
N TYR A 138 10.04 3.86 20.26
CA TYR A 138 11.02 3.47 21.28
C TYR A 138 10.80 4.21 22.60
N VAL A 139 11.34 3.64 23.67
CA VAL A 139 11.38 4.22 25.02
C VAL A 139 12.84 4.36 25.46
N THR A 140 13.19 5.47 26.10
CA THR A 140 14.52 5.67 26.69
C THR A 140 14.46 5.72 28.21
N VAL A 141 15.42 5.06 28.86
CA VAL A 141 15.60 5.05 30.32
C VAL A 141 17.01 5.50 30.65
N SER A 142 17.19 6.27 31.73
CA SER A 142 18.52 6.68 32.21
C SER A 142 19.10 5.60 33.12
N ALA A 143 20.24 5.02 32.72
CA ALA A 143 20.98 4.03 33.51
C ALA A 143 21.35 4.58 34.89
N LYS A 144 21.79 5.84 34.97
CA LYS A 144 22.09 6.51 36.26
C LYS A 144 20.86 6.66 37.15
N ALA A 145 19.71 7.04 36.58
CA ALA A 145 18.48 7.26 37.35
C ALA A 145 17.97 5.97 38.00
N ILE A 146 18.18 4.83 37.35
CA ILE A 146 17.77 3.51 37.86
C ILE A 146 18.88 2.79 38.64
N GLY A 147 20.07 3.41 38.77
CA GLY A 147 21.21 2.83 39.47
C GLY A 147 21.91 1.67 38.76
N PHE A 148 21.61 1.43 37.48
CA PHE A 148 22.17 0.34 36.69
C PHE A 148 23.60 0.69 36.22
N ARG A 149 24.57 -0.20 36.50
CA ARG A 149 26.00 0.04 36.23
C ARG A 149 26.67 -1.14 35.51
N PRO A 150 26.36 -1.36 34.22
CA PRO A 150 26.73 -2.58 33.51
C PRO A 150 28.20 -2.67 33.06
N ASN A 151 29.14 -2.01 33.75
CA ASN A 151 30.53 -1.93 33.30
C ASN A 151 31.24 -3.29 33.37
N LYS A 152 31.13 -4.03 34.47
CA LYS A 152 31.74 -5.38 34.63
C LYS A 152 30.72 -6.50 34.64
N GLU A 153 29.54 -6.24 35.16
CA GLU A 153 28.45 -7.19 35.24
C GLU A 153 27.13 -6.46 35.00
N GLY A 154 26.14 -7.15 34.47
CA GLY A 154 24.78 -6.61 34.32
C GLY A 154 23.78 -7.71 34.05
N ASP A 155 22.62 -7.62 34.69
CA ASP A 155 21.50 -8.54 34.55
C ASP A 155 20.27 -7.81 33.99
N LEU A 156 19.71 -8.35 32.90
CA LEU A 156 18.56 -7.82 32.20
C LEU A 156 17.46 -8.88 32.15
N ILE A 157 16.34 -8.60 32.81
CA ILE A 157 15.16 -9.47 32.77
C ILE A 157 13.99 -8.68 32.21
N LEU A 158 13.27 -9.23 31.22
CA LEU A 158 12.06 -8.61 30.69
C LEU A 158 11.10 -9.66 30.14
N LYS A 159 9.83 -9.28 29.98
CA LYS A 159 8.85 -10.08 29.24
C LYS A 159 8.49 -9.43 27.93
N PHE A 160 8.39 -10.23 26.88
CA PHE A 160 7.97 -9.77 25.57
C PHE A 160 6.86 -10.64 24.98
N LYS A 161 6.14 -10.07 24.01
CA LYS A 161 5.09 -10.73 23.23
C LYS A 161 5.10 -10.18 21.82
N THR A 162 5.31 -11.02 20.80
CA THR A 162 5.36 -10.58 19.40
C THR A 162 4.97 -11.68 18.41
N TYR A 163 4.59 -11.29 17.20
CA TYR A 163 4.52 -12.16 16.01
C TYR A 163 5.63 -11.86 15.00
N ALA A 164 6.39 -10.76 15.21
CA ALA A 164 7.43 -10.33 14.31
C ALA A 164 8.62 -11.29 14.35
N GLN A 165 9.15 -11.62 13.18
CA GLN A 165 10.34 -12.46 13.05
C GLN A 165 11.62 -11.71 13.44
N ASN A 166 11.67 -10.41 13.17
CA ASN A 166 12.83 -9.56 13.37
C ASN A 166 12.45 -8.29 14.15
N GLY A 167 13.35 -7.77 14.99
CA GLY A 167 13.15 -6.49 15.67
C GLY A 167 14.03 -6.27 16.91
N LEU A 168 14.52 -5.05 17.12
CA LEU A 168 15.38 -4.66 18.23
C LEU A 168 14.59 -4.41 19.52
N ILE A 169 14.74 -5.28 20.52
CA ILE A 169 14.03 -5.18 21.81
C ILE A 169 14.73 -4.19 22.74
N LEU A 170 16.05 -4.25 22.88
CA LEU A 170 16.82 -3.38 23.77
C LEU A 170 18.20 -3.08 23.19
N TYR A 171 18.67 -1.85 23.38
CA TYR A 171 20.02 -1.43 23.01
C TYR A 171 20.60 -0.45 24.05
N MET A 172 21.88 -0.63 24.39
CA MET A 172 22.70 0.39 25.05
C MET A 172 24.16 0.26 24.63
N GLY A 173 24.89 1.36 24.59
CA GLY A 173 26.30 1.33 24.21
C GLY A 173 26.94 2.69 24.06
N LYS A 174 28.21 2.69 23.67
CA LYS A 174 29.01 3.85 23.30
C LYS A 174 29.98 3.45 22.19
N ASN A 175 29.86 4.07 21.02
CA ASN A 175 30.68 3.76 19.84
C ASN A 175 30.57 2.26 19.45
N ARG A 176 31.66 1.50 19.58
CA ARG A 176 31.73 0.06 19.27
C ARG A 176 31.40 -0.84 20.46
N ASP A 177 31.33 -0.28 21.66
CA ASP A 177 30.99 -1.02 22.87
C ASP A 177 29.47 -1.01 23.03
N PHE A 178 28.82 -2.17 23.09
CA PHE A 178 27.37 -2.21 23.18
C PHE A 178 26.84 -3.51 23.77
N VAL A 179 25.56 -3.48 24.12
CA VAL A 179 24.72 -4.63 24.45
C VAL A 179 23.40 -4.48 23.69
N SER A 180 22.95 -5.53 23.01
CA SER A 180 21.62 -5.56 22.38
C SER A 180 20.88 -6.89 22.59
N LEU A 181 19.55 -6.77 22.69
CA LEU A 181 18.59 -7.87 22.66
C LEU A 181 17.69 -7.69 21.43
N GLU A 182 17.60 -8.71 20.59
CA GLU A 182 16.95 -8.66 19.29
C GLU A 182 16.12 -9.92 19.03
N MET A 183 15.09 -9.80 18.20
CA MET A 183 14.49 -10.91 17.49
C MET A 183 15.20 -11.07 16.14
N ARG A 184 15.60 -12.30 15.79
CA ARG A 184 16.17 -12.66 14.48
C ARG A 184 15.58 -13.99 14.02
N ASP A 185 14.88 -13.99 12.88
CA ASP A 185 14.20 -15.16 12.32
C ASP A 185 13.36 -15.93 13.36
N GLY A 186 12.66 -15.18 14.23
CA GLY A 186 11.82 -15.71 15.31
C GLY A 186 12.57 -16.13 16.58
N HIS A 187 13.91 -16.15 16.59
CA HIS A 187 14.75 -16.49 17.74
C HIS A 187 15.13 -15.24 18.54
N VAL A 188 15.36 -15.39 19.85
CA VAL A 188 15.91 -14.34 20.70
C VAL A 188 17.43 -14.33 20.54
N PHE A 189 17.98 -13.17 20.24
CA PHE A 189 19.39 -12.95 19.95
C PHE A 189 19.97 -11.91 20.89
N TYR A 190 20.92 -12.32 21.75
CA TYR A 190 21.63 -11.48 22.69
C TYR A 190 23.07 -11.30 22.23
N GLN A 191 23.52 -10.05 22.09
CA GLN A 191 24.89 -9.77 21.71
C GLN A 191 25.48 -8.60 22.49
N TYR A 192 26.80 -8.63 22.66
CA TYR A 192 27.53 -7.54 23.28
C TYR A 192 28.95 -7.45 22.73
N ASP A 193 29.46 -6.25 22.60
CA ASP A 193 30.86 -5.96 22.23
C ASP A 193 31.50 -5.08 23.31
N LEU A 194 32.73 -5.39 23.66
CA LEU A 194 33.52 -4.75 24.72
C LEU A 194 34.76 -4.05 24.14
N GLY A 195 34.72 -3.71 22.84
CA GLY A 195 35.77 -2.98 22.12
C GLY A 195 36.59 -3.84 21.14
N GLY A 196 36.09 -5.03 20.78
CA GLY A 196 36.79 -6.00 19.92
C GLY A 196 35.89 -6.57 18.83
N MET A 197 35.34 -7.76 19.09
CA MET A 197 34.30 -8.39 18.25
C MET A 197 33.12 -8.77 19.12
N PRO A 198 31.89 -8.68 18.60
CA PRO A 198 30.69 -8.98 19.37
C PRO A 198 30.57 -10.47 19.71
N ALA A 199 30.35 -10.73 20.99
CA ALA A 199 29.80 -11.98 21.51
C ALA A 199 28.35 -12.14 21.04
N LYS A 200 27.94 -13.35 20.63
CA LYS A 200 26.61 -13.62 20.06
C LYS A 200 26.00 -14.87 20.66
N LEU A 201 24.84 -14.74 21.28
CA LEU A 201 24.05 -15.82 21.85
C LEU A 201 22.66 -15.83 21.19
N MET A 202 22.15 -17.01 20.85
CA MET A 202 20.85 -17.17 20.21
C MET A 202 20.07 -18.30 20.88
N SER A 203 18.76 -18.14 21.03
CA SER A 203 17.89 -19.18 21.55
C SER A 203 17.77 -20.36 20.58
N ASN A 204 17.49 -21.55 21.11
CA ASN A 204 17.29 -22.77 20.29
C ASN A 204 15.91 -22.86 19.62
N LYS A 205 14.91 -22.15 20.17
CA LYS A 205 13.53 -22.15 19.69
C LYS A 205 13.13 -20.76 19.22
N THR A 206 12.05 -20.72 18.44
CA THR A 206 11.36 -19.50 18.05
C THR A 206 10.31 -19.10 19.10
N TYR A 207 10.13 -17.80 19.33
CA TYR A 207 9.27 -17.22 20.38
C TYR A 207 8.37 -16.09 19.86
N ASN A 208 8.11 -16.05 18.56
CA ASN A 208 7.21 -15.10 17.90
C ASN A 208 5.79 -15.69 17.70
N ASP A 209 5.28 -16.40 18.71
CA ASP A 209 3.98 -17.09 18.69
C ASP A 209 2.82 -16.22 19.21
N GLY A 210 3.11 -14.98 19.60
CA GLY A 210 2.16 -14.07 20.21
C GLY A 210 1.74 -14.46 21.62
N GLN A 211 2.55 -15.19 22.38
CA GLN A 211 2.42 -15.41 23.81
C GLN A 211 3.46 -14.60 24.59
N TRP A 212 3.30 -14.53 25.92
CA TRP A 212 4.27 -13.87 26.78
C TRP A 212 5.43 -14.81 27.08
N HIS A 213 6.64 -14.36 26.79
CA HIS A 213 7.89 -15.07 27.11
C HIS A 213 8.78 -14.19 27.98
N THR A 214 9.60 -14.82 28.82
CA THR A 214 10.56 -14.13 29.70
C THR A 214 11.98 -14.32 29.18
N ILE A 215 12.71 -13.22 29.00
CA ILE A 215 14.14 -13.20 28.66
C ILE A 215 14.92 -12.83 29.92
N GLU A 216 15.94 -13.62 30.23
CA GLU A 216 16.98 -13.32 31.21
C GLU A 216 18.33 -13.30 30.49
N ALA A 217 18.99 -12.14 30.45
CA ALA A 217 20.26 -11.92 29.77
C ALA A 217 21.26 -11.33 30.76
N GLN A 218 22.30 -12.09 31.07
CA GLN A 218 23.33 -11.72 32.02
C GLN A 218 24.68 -11.62 31.34
N ARG A 219 25.51 -10.71 31.83
CA ARG A 219 26.93 -10.65 31.51
C ARG A 219 27.72 -10.52 32.80
N ILE A 220 28.77 -11.32 32.95
CA ILE A 220 29.78 -11.21 34.01
C ILE A 220 31.15 -11.20 33.32
N GLU A 221 31.81 -10.05 33.32
CA GLU A 221 33.04 -9.79 32.57
C GLU A 221 32.90 -10.23 31.09
N THR A 222 33.60 -11.30 30.69
CA THR A 222 33.57 -11.84 29.32
C THR A 222 32.47 -12.86 29.10
N ASP A 223 31.87 -13.38 30.18
CA ASP A 223 30.89 -14.46 30.12
C ASP A 223 29.49 -13.87 29.95
N GLY A 224 28.73 -14.41 29.00
CA GLY A 224 27.34 -14.04 28.75
C GLY A 224 26.43 -15.24 28.96
N PHE A 225 25.22 -14.99 29.44
CA PHE A 225 24.20 -16.00 29.65
C PHE A 225 22.88 -15.48 29.08
N LEU A 226 22.17 -16.30 28.33
CA LEU A 226 20.84 -16.00 27.79
C LEU A 226 19.92 -17.16 28.13
N LYS A 227 18.76 -16.87 28.73
CA LYS A 227 17.70 -17.84 29.02
C LYS A 227 16.35 -17.28 28.56
N VAL A 228 15.56 -18.12 27.90
CA VAL A 228 14.20 -17.79 27.46
C VAL A 228 13.22 -18.86 27.95
N ASP A 229 12.36 -18.50 28.90
CA ASP A 229 11.48 -19.37 29.68
C ASP A 229 12.22 -20.49 30.45
N GLU A 230 12.62 -21.60 29.79
CA GLU A 230 13.40 -22.70 30.36
C GLU A 230 14.40 -23.33 29.34
N GLU A 231 15.62 -23.62 29.84
CA GLU A 231 16.84 -24.24 29.25
C GLU A 231 17.32 -23.87 27.82
N SER A 232 18.38 -23.06 27.75
CA SER A 232 19.64 -23.37 27.04
C SER A 232 20.72 -22.32 27.37
N LEU A 233 21.97 -22.76 27.52
CA LEU A 233 23.14 -21.95 27.87
C LEU A 233 24.08 -21.82 26.66
N GLY A 234 24.71 -20.66 26.50
CA GLY A 234 25.87 -20.45 25.62
C GLY A 234 26.87 -19.56 26.33
N THR A 235 28.17 -19.75 26.10
CA THR A 235 29.26 -18.94 26.65
C THR A 235 30.08 -18.37 25.50
N SER A 236 30.43 -17.09 25.56
CA SER A 236 31.20 -16.41 24.51
C SER A 236 32.69 -16.39 24.83
N PRO A 237 33.59 -16.60 23.85
CA PRO A 237 35.02 -16.36 24.02
C PRO A 237 35.35 -14.88 23.80
N GLY A 238 35.77 -14.18 24.86
CA GLY A 238 36.24 -12.79 24.81
C GLY A 238 37.34 -12.52 25.84
N ASN A 239 38.17 -11.48 25.62
CA ASN A 239 39.30 -11.13 26.49
C ASN A 239 39.20 -9.74 27.15
N LEU A 240 38.32 -8.87 26.64
CA LEU A 240 38.04 -7.56 27.21
C LEU A 240 36.87 -7.68 28.20
N LYS A 241 36.94 -7.00 29.34
CA LYS A 241 36.05 -7.26 30.49
C LYS A 241 35.07 -6.13 30.79
N GLU A 242 35.31 -4.95 30.23
CA GLU A 242 34.61 -3.72 30.58
C GLU A 242 33.80 -3.19 29.40
N LEU A 243 32.55 -2.82 29.66
CA LEU A 243 31.65 -2.17 28.70
C LEU A 243 31.70 -0.66 28.87
N ALA A 244 32.01 0.08 27.80
CA ALA A 244 31.73 1.51 27.73
C ALA A 244 30.27 1.73 27.29
N TYR A 245 29.52 2.57 28.02
CA TYR A 245 28.12 2.85 27.72
C TYR A 245 27.77 4.32 27.97
N GLU A 246 26.80 4.83 27.21
CA GLU A 246 26.14 6.10 27.48
C GLU A 246 24.98 5.93 28.48
N ASP A 247 24.51 7.03 29.05
CA ASP A 247 23.45 6.99 30.06
C ASP A 247 22.09 6.47 29.54
N SER A 248 21.87 6.49 28.22
CA SER A 248 20.58 6.13 27.62
C SER A 248 20.49 4.63 27.29
N ILE A 249 19.46 3.99 27.82
CA ILE A 249 19.03 2.63 27.46
C ILE A 249 17.80 2.74 26.58
N PHE A 250 17.86 2.17 25.38
CA PHE A 250 16.79 2.18 24.39
C PHE A 250 16.01 0.87 24.42
N ILE A 251 14.68 0.93 24.40
CA ILE A 251 13.79 -0.24 24.37
C ILE A 251 12.82 -0.08 23.20
N GLY A 252 12.73 -1.11 22.36
CA GLY A 252 11.87 -1.22 21.18
C GLY A 252 12.43 -0.64 19.87
N GLY A 253 13.47 0.18 19.93
CA GLY A 253 14.09 0.80 18.77
C GLY A 253 14.97 1.98 19.18
N TYR A 254 15.51 2.73 18.20
CA TYR A 254 16.22 3.98 18.44
C TYR A 254 16.06 4.91 17.23
N ASN A 255 16.51 6.16 17.36
CA ASN A 255 16.56 7.09 16.23
C ASN A 255 17.94 6.98 15.55
N GLU A 256 17.99 6.39 14.36
CA GLU A 256 19.23 6.15 13.59
C GLU A 256 20.01 7.42 13.24
N PHE A 257 19.35 8.56 13.12
CA PHE A 257 19.99 9.84 12.82
C PHE A 257 20.64 10.48 14.05
N LEU A 258 20.15 10.17 15.24
CA LEU A 258 20.58 10.81 16.50
C LEU A 258 21.45 9.90 17.37
N THR A 259 21.39 8.59 17.16
CA THR A 259 22.12 7.60 17.94
C THR A 259 23.04 6.83 16.99
N PRO A 260 24.36 7.11 16.99
CA PRO A 260 25.33 6.30 16.26
C PRO A 260 25.38 4.90 16.88
N VAL A 261 24.94 3.90 16.13
CA VAL A 261 24.92 2.50 16.55
C VAL A 261 25.86 1.69 15.66
N ASP A 262 26.53 0.68 16.24
CA ASP A 262 27.41 -0.20 15.49
C ASP A 262 26.62 -1.04 14.46
N LYS A 263 27.24 -1.30 13.31
CA LYS A 263 26.68 -2.07 12.18
C LYS A 263 26.18 -3.48 12.53
N TYR A 264 26.60 -4.03 13.67
CA TYR A 264 26.15 -5.36 14.12
C TYR A 264 24.77 -5.37 14.79
N VAL A 265 24.25 -4.21 15.19
CA VAL A 265 22.93 -4.06 15.82
C VAL A 265 21.87 -3.80 14.75
N SER A 266 20.72 -4.44 14.87
CA SER A 266 19.61 -4.26 13.92
C SER A 266 19.04 -2.84 13.95
N SER A 267 18.79 -2.26 12.78
CA SER A 267 17.99 -1.03 12.58
C SER A 267 16.48 -1.30 12.58
N ILE A 268 16.05 -2.56 12.47
CA ILE A 268 14.63 -2.92 12.45
C ILE A 268 14.06 -2.75 13.86
N GLY A 269 13.15 -1.80 14.05
CA GLY A 269 12.44 -1.61 15.33
C GLY A 269 11.51 -2.78 15.68
N PHE A 270 11.24 -2.95 16.96
CA PHE A 270 10.45 -4.06 17.49
C PHE A 270 8.94 -3.82 17.31
N ASP A 271 8.26 -4.70 16.58
CA ASP A 271 6.79 -4.77 16.54
C ASP A 271 6.29 -5.79 17.58
N GLY A 272 6.22 -5.40 18.86
CA GLY A 272 5.71 -6.27 19.93
C GLY A 272 5.32 -5.53 21.19
N CYS A 273 5.09 -6.25 22.29
CA CYS A 273 4.92 -5.71 23.63
C CYS A 273 6.14 -6.05 24.48
N VAL A 274 6.55 -5.13 25.36
CA VAL A 274 7.57 -5.37 26.41
C VAL A 274 7.01 -4.92 27.75
N LYS A 275 7.17 -5.72 28.81
CA LYS A 275 6.78 -5.37 30.19
C LYS A 275 7.71 -6.04 31.21
N ASP A 276 7.49 -5.73 32.48
CA ASP A 276 8.22 -6.34 33.61
C ASP A 276 9.74 -6.20 33.44
N VAL A 277 10.23 -5.02 32.98
CA VAL A 277 11.65 -4.80 32.74
C VAL A 277 12.38 -4.62 34.07
N GLN A 278 13.46 -5.36 34.24
CA GLN A 278 14.30 -5.38 35.42
C GLN A 278 15.77 -5.24 35.01
N PHE A 279 16.46 -4.36 35.72
CA PHE A 279 17.89 -4.09 35.60
C PHE A 279 18.56 -4.44 36.93
N ASP A 280 19.43 -5.43 36.96
CA ASP A 280 19.97 -6.04 38.18
C ASP A 280 18.84 -6.42 39.16
N ALA A 281 18.87 -5.90 40.38
CA ALA A 281 17.82 -6.15 41.39
C ALA A 281 16.61 -5.20 41.27
N THR A 282 16.59 -4.27 40.31
CA THR A 282 15.60 -3.19 40.23
C THR A 282 14.58 -3.44 39.14
N ILE A 283 13.33 -3.71 39.52
CA ILE A 283 12.19 -3.71 38.59
C ILE A 283 11.86 -2.25 38.26
N TRP A 284 11.91 -1.91 36.97
CA TRP A 284 11.64 -0.57 36.48
C TRP A 284 10.24 -0.45 35.88
N ASP A 285 9.52 0.59 36.29
CA ASP A 285 8.28 0.99 35.65
C ASP A 285 8.62 1.80 34.40
N LEU A 286 8.39 1.23 33.22
CA LEU A 286 8.66 1.91 31.94
C LEU A 286 7.89 3.22 31.77
N ASN A 287 6.80 3.46 32.51
CA ASN A 287 6.13 4.76 32.49
C ASN A 287 7.00 5.89 33.08
N LYS A 288 7.99 5.56 33.90
CA LYS A 288 9.03 6.47 34.40
C LYS A 288 10.18 6.58 33.40
N ASN A 289 9.87 6.80 32.12
CA ASN A 289 10.89 6.96 31.09
C ASN A 289 11.39 8.41 31.01
N THR A 290 12.54 8.60 30.38
CA THR A 290 13.03 9.95 30.01
C THR A 290 12.39 10.43 28.71
N ARG A 291 12.04 9.50 27.81
CA ARG A 291 11.32 9.76 26.56
C ARG A 291 10.58 8.50 26.10
N ALA A 292 9.42 8.69 25.49
CA ALA A 292 8.66 7.67 24.80
C ALA A 292 8.12 8.24 23.48
N LEU A 293 8.34 7.55 22.37
CA LEU A 293 7.87 7.97 21.04
C LEU A 293 7.22 6.77 20.36
N GLY A 294 6.02 6.93 19.77
CA GLY A 294 5.39 5.90 18.96
C GLY A 294 5.00 4.61 19.72
N VAL A 295 4.69 4.72 21.01
CA VAL A 295 4.31 3.57 21.87
C VAL A 295 2.93 3.72 22.47
N LEU A 296 2.26 2.59 22.74
CA LEU A 296 0.97 2.54 23.44
C LEU A 296 1.14 1.90 24.83
N PRO A 297 0.61 2.48 25.91
CA PRO A 297 0.64 1.86 27.23
C PRO A 297 -0.05 0.49 27.23
N GLY A 298 0.55 -0.50 27.89
CA GLY A 298 -0.02 -1.84 27.92
C GLY A 298 0.42 -2.73 26.78
N CYS A 299 -0.37 -3.79 26.60
CA CYS A 299 -0.30 -4.64 25.43
C CYS A 299 -1.72 -4.82 24.87
N PRO A 300 -2.36 -3.73 24.39
CA PRO A 300 -3.68 -3.84 23.78
C PRO A 300 -3.61 -4.84 22.61
N ALA A 301 -4.64 -5.67 22.48
CA ALA A 301 -4.72 -6.61 21.38
C ALA A 301 -4.71 -5.82 20.06
N LYS A 302 -3.80 -6.15 19.14
CA LYS A 302 -3.86 -5.64 17.77
C LYS A 302 -5.16 -6.17 17.18
N ILE A 303 -6.14 -5.30 16.92
CA ILE A 303 -7.42 -5.71 16.32
C ILE A 303 -7.32 -5.50 14.81
N ARG A 304 -7.50 -6.58 14.04
CA ARG A 304 -7.69 -6.53 12.59
C ARG A 304 -9.10 -7.04 12.29
N ARG A 305 -9.98 -6.14 11.86
CA ARG A 305 -11.41 -6.42 11.60
C ARG A 305 -11.71 -6.83 10.17
N THR A 306 -10.85 -6.45 9.23
CA THR A 306 -11.10 -6.56 7.79
C THR A 306 -10.02 -7.42 7.14
N ALA A 307 -10.46 -8.34 6.29
CA ALA A 307 -9.64 -9.13 5.38
C ALA A 307 -10.00 -8.73 3.95
N ASN A 308 -8.99 -8.28 3.21
CA ASN A 308 -9.07 -7.90 1.81
C ASN A 308 -8.46 -9.01 0.95
N PHE A 309 -9.22 -9.48 -0.04
CA PHE A 309 -8.83 -10.51 -0.98
C PHE A 309 -8.69 -9.87 -2.36
N ALA A 310 -7.45 -9.68 -2.81
CA ALA A 310 -7.15 -9.06 -4.11
C ALA A 310 -7.05 -10.10 -5.26
N SER A 311 -6.95 -11.38 -4.91
CA SER A 311 -6.82 -12.51 -5.84
C SER A 311 -7.34 -13.81 -5.19
N THR A 312 -7.04 -14.97 -5.79
CA THR A 312 -7.20 -16.27 -5.12
C THR A 312 -6.60 -16.25 -3.72
N GLY A 313 -7.45 -16.40 -2.72
CA GLY A 313 -7.02 -16.36 -1.33
C GLY A 313 -8.06 -16.97 -0.39
N HIS A 314 -7.59 -17.35 0.79
CA HIS A 314 -8.44 -17.80 1.88
C HIS A 314 -7.78 -17.44 3.22
N VAL A 315 -8.63 -17.32 4.22
CA VAL A 315 -8.23 -17.19 5.62
C VAL A 315 -8.81 -18.40 6.32
N ALA A 316 -7.96 -19.36 6.70
CA ALA A 316 -8.36 -20.53 7.46
C ALA A 316 -8.35 -20.19 8.95
N MET A 317 -9.45 -20.48 9.63
CA MET A 317 -9.59 -20.24 11.05
C MET A 317 -9.96 -21.55 11.76
N VAL A 318 -9.35 -21.76 12.92
CA VAL A 318 -9.77 -22.80 13.86
C VAL A 318 -10.75 -22.13 14.83
N THR A 319 -12.02 -22.47 14.74
CA THR A 319 -13.07 -22.03 15.67
C THR A 319 -13.60 -23.25 16.43
N ASP A 320 -14.20 -23.00 17.60
CA ASP A 320 -15.07 -23.99 18.24
C ASP A 320 -16.14 -24.45 17.25
N SER A 321 -16.65 -25.68 17.43
CA SER A 321 -17.76 -26.21 16.62
C SER A 321 -18.88 -25.17 16.52
N ILE A 322 -19.34 -24.88 15.30
CA ILE A 322 -20.46 -23.96 15.08
C ILE A 322 -21.75 -24.50 15.70
N GLY A 323 -21.88 -25.83 15.85
CA GLY A 323 -23.03 -26.47 16.51
C GLY A 323 -24.29 -26.49 15.64
N GLU A 324 -25.38 -27.08 16.17
CA GLU A 324 -26.70 -27.13 15.51
C GLU A 324 -27.43 -25.78 15.55
N ASN A 325 -27.21 -25.01 16.63
CA ASN A 325 -27.71 -23.64 16.80
C ASN A 325 -26.53 -22.69 16.61
N PHE A 326 -26.57 -21.86 15.57
CA PHE A 326 -25.48 -20.93 15.33
C PHE A 326 -25.90 -19.60 14.74
N ASP A 327 -25.11 -18.59 15.05
CA ASP A 327 -25.17 -17.27 14.42
C ASP A 327 -23.84 -16.96 13.73
N VAL A 328 -23.93 -16.47 12.49
CA VAL A 328 -22.78 -15.94 11.75
C VAL A 328 -23.16 -14.57 11.21
N THR A 329 -22.38 -13.55 11.57
CA THR A 329 -22.55 -12.19 11.04
C THR A 329 -21.25 -11.71 10.45
N PHE A 330 -21.28 -11.11 9.27
CA PHE A 330 -20.13 -10.44 8.67
C PHE A 330 -20.58 -9.38 7.68
N LYS A 331 -19.67 -8.47 7.32
CA LYS A 331 -19.85 -7.57 6.18
C LYS A 331 -19.09 -8.07 4.97
N MET A 332 -19.67 -7.90 3.79
CA MET A 332 -18.96 -8.09 2.53
C MET A 332 -18.96 -6.81 1.71
N LYS A 333 -17.95 -6.66 0.86
CA LYS A 333 -17.91 -5.69 -0.23
C LYS A 333 -17.25 -6.35 -1.43
N THR A 334 -17.95 -6.44 -2.57
CA THR A 334 -17.43 -7.12 -3.77
C THR A 334 -18.08 -6.59 -5.05
N LEU A 335 -17.37 -6.73 -6.16
CA LEU A 335 -17.91 -6.56 -7.53
C LEU A 335 -18.04 -7.91 -8.26
N THR A 336 -17.59 -9.01 -7.63
CA THR A 336 -17.58 -10.33 -8.26
C THR A 336 -19.00 -10.87 -8.43
N ASN A 337 -19.30 -11.35 -9.64
CA ASN A 337 -20.61 -11.95 -9.91
C ASN A 337 -20.77 -13.34 -9.28
N ASN A 338 -19.68 -14.12 -9.18
CA ASN A 338 -19.69 -15.48 -8.66
C ASN A 338 -18.49 -15.70 -7.75
N SER A 339 -18.70 -16.10 -6.49
CA SER A 339 -17.61 -16.39 -5.54
C SER A 339 -18.10 -17.12 -4.28
N LEU A 340 -17.18 -17.84 -3.61
CA LEU A 340 -17.39 -18.43 -2.29
C LEU A 340 -16.92 -17.44 -1.22
N LEU A 341 -17.78 -17.09 -0.27
CA LEU A 341 -17.47 -16.12 0.80
C LEU A 341 -17.05 -16.81 2.09
N LEU A 342 -17.79 -17.85 2.48
CA LEU A 342 -17.56 -18.59 3.71
C LEU A 342 -17.83 -20.06 3.45
N TYR A 343 -16.97 -20.92 4.04
CA TYR A 343 -17.13 -22.36 4.03
C TYR A 343 -16.76 -22.92 5.40
N ALA A 344 -17.66 -23.74 5.94
CA ALA A 344 -17.43 -24.57 7.11
C ALA A 344 -17.89 -25.99 6.77
N GLY A 345 -17.11 -26.99 7.15
CA GLY A 345 -17.51 -28.39 6.96
C GLY A 345 -16.70 -29.31 7.84
N ASN A 346 -17.23 -30.51 8.05
CA ASN A 346 -16.54 -31.55 8.82
C ASN A 346 -15.45 -32.23 7.97
N ASN A 347 -14.62 -33.07 8.60
CA ASN A 347 -13.52 -33.75 7.92
C ASN A 347 -13.98 -34.75 6.84
N ALA A 348 -15.19 -35.29 6.98
CA ALA A 348 -15.80 -36.22 6.04
C ALA A 348 -16.45 -35.51 4.83
N LYS A 349 -16.61 -34.17 4.90
CA LYS A 349 -17.24 -33.30 3.89
C LYS A 349 -18.69 -33.65 3.55
N ASP A 350 -19.38 -34.37 4.43
CA ASP A 350 -20.79 -34.71 4.33
C ASP A 350 -21.68 -33.73 5.11
N GLU A 351 -21.11 -32.95 6.03
CA GLU A 351 -21.77 -31.79 6.63
C GLU A 351 -21.07 -30.51 6.18
N VAL A 352 -21.81 -29.62 5.51
CA VAL A 352 -21.28 -28.41 4.91
C VAL A 352 -22.20 -27.23 5.18
N PHE A 353 -21.63 -26.08 5.50
CA PHE A 353 -22.26 -24.78 5.52
C PHE A 353 -21.45 -23.84 4.65
N SER A 354 -22.09 -23.18 3.69
CA SER A 354 -21.42 -22.24 2.79
C SER A 354 -22.28 -21.03 2.46
N VAL A 355 -21.61 -19.91 2.22
CA VAL A 355 -22.21 -18.67 1.76
C VAL A 355 -21.47 -18.25 0.49
N SER A 356 -22.20 -17.99 -0.59
CA SER A 356 -21.65 -17.66 -1.90
C SER A 356 -22.40 -16.49 -2.53
N VAL A 357 -21.72 -15.75 -3.40
CA VAL A 357 -22.35 -14.86 -4.38
C VAL A 357 -22.49 -15.63 -5.68
N VAL A 358 -23.67 -15.65 -6.30
CA VAL A 358 -23.92 -16.26 -7.61
C VAL A 358 -24.79 -15.33 -8.44
N ASN A 359 -24.28 -14.93 -9.62
CA ASN A 359 -24.85 -13.88 -10.46
C ASN A 359 -25.20 -12.58 -9.70
N GLY A 360 -24.39 -12.23 -8.70
CA GLY A 360 -24.59 -11.06 -7.84
C GLY A 360 -25.60 -11.24 -6.70
N ARG A 361 -26.18 -12.43 -6.53
CA ARG A 361 -27.14 -12.76 -5.45
C ARG A 361 -26.49 -13.60 -4.37
N ILE A 362 -27.02 -13.54 -3.14
CA ILE A 362 -26.50 -14.34 -2.03
C ILE A 362 -27.18 -15.70 -2.00
N ILE A 363 -26.36 -16.75 -1.99
CA ILE A 363 -26.79 -18.13 -1.82
C ILE A 363 -26.18 -18.68 -0.53
N VAL A 364 -27.01 -19.19 0.35
CA VAL A 364 -26.63 -19.88 1.59
C VAL A 364 -27.01 -21.34 1.43
N THR A 365 -26.05 -22.23 1.60
CA THR A 365 -26.27 -23.68 1.49
C THR A 365 -25.83 -24.35 2.79
N SER A 366 -26.69 -25.18 3.36
CA SER A 366 -26.37 -26.05 4.51
C SER A 366 -26.82 -27.46 4.20
N ASP A 367 -25.87 -28.40 4.25
CA ASP A 367 -26.07 -29.83 4.21
C ASP A 367 -25.71 -30.41 5.57
N ALA A 368 -26.69 -31.03 6.25
CA ALA A 368 -26.50 -31.71 7.51
C ALA A 368 -26.53 -33.24 7.32
N GLY A 369 -25.76 -33.73 6.34
CA GLY A 369 -25.51 -35.15 6.10
C GLY A 369 -26.68 -35.94 5.52
N ASN A 370 -27.73 -35.27 4.98
CA ASN A 370 -28.88 -35.83 4.22
C ASN A 370 -30.02 -34.80 4.02
N ASP A 371 -29.90 -33.58 4.55
CA ASP A 371 -30.94 -32.54 4.49
C ASP A 371 -30.34 -31.25 3.90
N LEU A 372 -30.27 -31.21 2.57
CA LEU A 372 -29.72 -30.07 1.83
C LEU A 372 -30.74 -28.93 1.80
N THR A 373 -30.41 -27.84 2.49
CA THR A 373 -31.18 -26.60 2.50
C THR A 373 -30.41 -25.51 1.77
N THR A 374 -31.07 -24.84 0.82
CA THR A 374 -30.51 -23.69 0.10
C THR A 374 -31.47 -22.51 0.22
N ILE A 375 -30.95 -21.35 0.63
CA ILE A 375 -31.66 -20.07 0.64
C ILE A 375 -30.99 -19.16 -0.38
N GLU A 376 -31.80 -18.48 -1.17
CA GLU A 376 -31.35 -17.47 -2.11
C GLU A 376 -31.99 -16.11 -1.78
N SER A 377 -31.20 -15.04 -1.90
CA SER A 377 -31.71 -13.67 -1.81
C SER A 377 -32.64 -13.34 -2.99
N ASP A 378 -33.57 -12.40 -2.81
CA ASP A 378 -34.51 -11.99 -3.88
C ASP A 378 -33.82 -11.72 -5.24
N VAL A 379 -34.52 -12.14 -6.31
CA VAL A 379 -34.11 -12.03 -7.72
C VAL A 379 -33.85 -10.59 -8.12
N SER A 380 -34.54 -9.63 -7.50
CA SER A 380 -34.39 -8.18 -7.77
C SER A 380 -33.15 -7.55 -7.13
N SER A 381 -32.56 -8.19 -6.11
CA SER A 381 -31.47 -7.62 -5.31
C SER A 381 -30.10 -8.12 -5.78
N LYS A 382 -29.19 -7.18 -6.08
CA LYS A 382 -27.78 -7.46 -6.35
C LYS A 382 -26.89 -6.92 -5.23
N TYR A 383 -25.96 -7.74 -4.76
CA TYR A 383 -25.05 -7.47 -3.64
C TYR A 383 -23.58 -7.33 -4.08
N ASN A 384 -23.32 -7.41 -5.39
CA ASN A 384 -22.01 -7.19 -5.99
C ASN A 384 -21.88 -5.79 -6.60
N ASP A 385 -22.45 -4.80 -5.94
CA ASP A 385 -22.48 -3.39 -6.37
C ASP A 385 -21.26 -2.59 -5.90
N GLY A 386 -20.28 -3.28 -5.30
CA GLY A 386 -19.11 -2.64 -4.74
C GLY A 386 -19.40 -1.86 -3.46
N GLU A 387 -20.54 -2.06 -2.80
CA GLU A 387 -20.88 -1.47 -1.49
C GLU A 387 -20.79 -2.46 -0.33
N TRP A 388 -20.75 -1.92 0.88
CA TRP A 388 -20.79 -2.74 2.10
C TRP A 388 -22.20 -3.27 2.34
N HIS A 389 -22.30 -4.60 2.44
CA HIS A 389 -23.52 -5.31 2.83
C HIS A 389 -23.28 -6.11 4.10
N TYR A 390 -24.21 -6.04 5.03
CA TYR A 390 -24.24 -6.91 6.20
C TYR A 390 -25.02 -8.18 5.90
N LEU A 391 -24.44 -9.31 6.32
CA LEU A 391 -25.04 -10.63 6.26
C LEU A 391 -25.12 -11.13 7.69
N SER A 392 -26.34 -11.36 8.17
CA SER A 392 -26.59 -12.00 9.45
C SER A 392 -27.41 -13.27 9.22
N LEU A 393 -26.81 -14.40 9.58
CA LEU A 393 -27.33 -15.74 9.39
C LEU A 393 -27.58 -16.35 10.77
N MET A 394 -28.80 -16.82 11.03
CA MET A 394 -29.12 -17.54 12.26
C MET A 394 -29.86 -18.83 11.92
N LYS A 395 -29.29 -19.95 12.38
CA LYS A 395 -29.91 -21.27 12.30
C LYS A 395 -30.26 -21.73 13.71
N MET A 396 -31.54 -22.04 13.93
CA MET A 396 -32.01 -22.67 15.17
C MET A 396 -32.35 -24.13 14.88
N GLY A 397 -31.88 -25.02 15.73
CA GLY A 397 -32.06 -26.46 15.66
C GLY A 397 -33.45 -26.89 16.15
N LYS A 398 -33.79 -28.15 15.86
CA LYS A 398 -35.13 -28.75 16.00
C LYS A 398 -35.72 -28.80 17.43
N ASN A 399 -35.00 -28.38 18.47
CA ASN A 399 -35.37 -28.62 19.88
C ASN A 399 -35.37 -27.38 20.79
N ASP A 400 -35.48 -26.14 20.28
CA ASP A 400 -35.63 -24.97 21.17
C ASP A 400 -37.08 -24.87 21.71
N VAL A 401 -37.28 -25.43 22.91
CA VAL A 401 -38.55 -25.54 23.65
C VAL A 401 -39.17 -24.17 24.01
N SER A 402 -38.53 -23.05 23.68
CA SER A 402 -38.96 -21.71 24.07
C SER A 402 -39.66 -20.88 22.99
N SER A 403 -39.73 -21.33 21.73
CA SER A 403 -40.33 -20.55 20.65
C SER A 403 -41.43 -21.29 19.88
N LYS A 404 -42.38 -20.53 19.35
CA LYS A 404 -43.64 -20.97 18.72
C LYS A 404 -43.49 -21.77 17.40
N TYR A 405 -42.27 -22.16 17.03
CA TYR A 405 -41.89 -22.66 15.72
C TYR A 405 -41.02 -23.91 15.91
N ASN A 406 -41.49 -25.06 15.42
CA ASN A 406 -41.04 -26.39 15.82
C ASN A 406 -40.76 -27.28 14.60
N ASP A 407 -39.88 -26.84 13.69
CA ASP A 407 -39.59 -27.55 12.44
C ASP A 407 -38.10 -27.61 12.03
N GLY A 408 -37.19 -26.86 12.67
CA GLY A 408 -35.76 -26.91 12.30
C GLY A 408 -35.46 -26.30 10.94
N GLU A 409 -36.32 -25.37 10.49
CA GLU A 409 -36.11 -24.58 9.29
C GLU A 409 -35.13 -23.41 9.56
N TRP A 410 -34.87 -22.59 8.55
CA TRP A 410 -34.14 -21.34 8.74
C TRP A 410 -35.09 -20.26 9.26
N HIS A 411 -34.79 -19.68 10.42
CA HIS A 411 -35.68 -18.71 11.04
C HIS A 411 -35.36 -17.26 10.60
N TYR A 412 -34.12 -16.95 10.18
CA TYR A 412 -33.73 -15.57 9.91
C TYR A 412 -32.47 -15.44 9.02
N LEU A 413 -32.64 -14.89 7.80
CA LEU A 413 -31.56 -14.35 6.95
C LEU A 413 -31.83 -12.87 6.76
N SER A 414 -30.93 -12.03 7.25
CA SER A 414 -31.01 -10.59 7.06
C SER A 414 -29.86 -10.11 6.17
N LEU A 415 -30.24 -9.47 5.07
CA LEU A 415 -29.34 -8.84 4.11
C LEU A 415 -29.59 -7.33 4.15
N MET A 416 -28.59 -6.55 4.55
CA MET A 416 -28.74 -5.10 4.70
C MET A 416 -27.70 -4.36 3.85
N LYS A 417 -28.15 -3.37 3.08
CA LYS A 417 -27.29 -2.41 2.38
C LYS A 417 -27.14 -1.16 3.23
N MET A 418 -25.92 -0.67 3.44
CA MET A 418 -25.71 0.58 4.19
C MET A 418 -26.45 1.76 3.51
N GLY A 419 -27.29 2.48 4.26
CA GLY A 419 -28.01 3.68 3.80
C GLY A 419 -29.32 3.44 3.03
N LYS A 420 -29.77 2.20 2.84
CA LYS A 420 -31.11 1.89 2.33
C LYS A 420 -31.75 0.76 3.11
N LYS A 421 -32.91 1.04 3.71
CA LYS A 421 -33.74 0.06 4.42
C LYS A 421 -34.29 -0.98 3.44
N LEU A 422 -33.54 -2.04 3.17
CA LEU A 422 -34.07 -3.29 2.63
C LEU A 422 -34.09 -4.29 3.78
N MET A 423 -35.27 -4.53 4.33
CA MET A 423 -35.51 -5.59 5.31
C MET A 423 -36.26 -6.70 4.57
N MET A 424 -35.58 -7.82 4.31
CA MET A 424 -36.28 -9.07 3.97
C MET A 424 -36.38 -9.88 5.24
N ASN A 425 -37.57 -9.90 5.84
CA ASN A 425 -37.89 -10.86 6.88
C ASN A 425 -38.45 -12.09 6.16
N ILE A 426 -37.78 -13.23 6.24
CA ILE A 426 -38.19 -14.46 5.52
C ILE A 426 -39.54 -15.03 6.05
N ASP A 427 -40.10 -14.44 7.10
CA ASP A 427 -41.45 -14.74 7.58
C ASP A 427 -42.61 -14.23 6.68
N ASP A 428 -42.34 -13.49 5.59
CA ASP A 428 -43.41 -13.14 4.63
C ASP A 428 -43.80 -14.35 3.77
N ARG A 429 -44.89 -14.97 4.21
CA ARG A 429 -45.56 -16.21 3.81
C ARG A 429 -45.91 -16.39 2.32
N GLU A 430 -45.42 -15.57 1.40
CA GLU A 430 -45.69 -15.66 -0.04
C GLU A 430 -44.55 -16.24 -0.89
N MET A 431 -43.29 -16.32 -0.38
CA MET A 431 -42.18 -16.91 -1.16
C MET A 431 -41.90 -18.40 -0.87
N VAL A 432 -42.54 -18.99 0.15
CA VAL A 432 -42.33 -20.39 0.57
C VAL A 432 -42.76 -21.43 -0.49
N ASN A 433 -43.61 -21.05 -1.46
CA ASN A 433 -44.09 -21.96 -2.51
C ASN A 433 -43.11 -22.17 -3.69
N ARG A 434 -41.84 -21.73 -3.59
CA ARG A 434 -40.79 -22.02 -4.58
C ARG A 434 -39.62 -22.85 -4.05
N MET A 435 -39.83 -23.62 -2.97
CA MET A 435 -38.90 -24.67 -2.56
C MET A 435 -38.92 -25.81 -3.60
N SER A 436 -38.09 -25.72 -4.63
CA SER A 436 -37.87 -26.84 -5.54
C SER A 436 -37.05 -27.92 -4.81
N LYS A 437 -37.67 -29.09 -4.60
CA LYS A 437 -36.91 -30.35 -4.51
C LYS A 437 -36.28 -30.59 -5.88
N GLY A 438 -35.06 -30.09 -6.07
CA GLY A 438 -34.28 -30.33 -7.28
C GLY A 438 -33.84 -31.79 -7.33
N ASP A 439 -34.53 -32.55 -8.17
CA ASP A 439 -34.12 -33.87 -8.65
C ASP A 439 -33.01 -33.65 -9.69
N ASP A 440 -31.75 -33.56 -9.27
CA ASP A 440 -30.61 -33.99 -10.07
C ASP A 440 -29.37 -34.16 -9.18
N SER A 441 -28.80 -35.35 -9.25
CA SER A 441 -27.58 -35.77 -8.60
C SER A 441 -26.36 -35.05 -9.17
N SER A 442 -26.10 -33.82 -8.71
CA SER A 442 -24.77 -33.20 -8.79
C SER A 442 -24.65 -32.04 -7.80
N VAL A 443 -24.34 -32.34 -6.54
CA VAL A 443 -23.56 -31.41 -5.70
C VAL A 443 -22.11 -31.46 -6.20
N THR A 444 -21.92 -31.10 -7.47
CA THR A 444 -20.64 -30.60 -7.93
C THR A 444 -20.60 -29.17 -7.47
N THR A 445 -19.67 -28.86 -6.58
CA THR A 445 -19.13 -27.53 -6.44
C THR A 445 -18.75 -27.05 -7.84
N ASN A 446 -19.66 -26.31 -8.50
CA ASN A 446 -19.33 -25.49 -9.67
C ASN A 446 -18.01 -24.79 -9.32
N PRO A 447 -17.03 -24.67 -10.23
CA PRO A 447 -15.72 -24.13 -9.89
C PRO A 447 -15.93 -22.71 -9.36
N VAL A 448 -15.99 -22.59 -8.04
CA VAL A 448 -16.39 -21.34 -7.41
C VAL A 448 -15.17 -20.47 -7.52
N LEU A 449 -15.29 -19.42 -8.34
CA LEU A 449 -14.22 -18.46 -8.51
C LEU A 449 -13.81 -17.95 -7.12
N PRO A 450 -12.51 -17.71 -6.91
CA PRO A 450 -12.03 -17.10 -5.66
C PRO A 450 -12.75 -15.79 -5.37
N PHE A 451 -13.05 -15.54 -4.09
CA PHE A 451 -13.58 -14.24 -3.68
C PHE A 451 -12.55 -13.14 -3.90
N VAL A 452 -12.99 -12.07 -4.56
CA VAL A 452 -12.26 -10.81 -4.65
C VAL A 452 -13.14 -9.73 -4.05
N GLY A 453 -12.62 -9.04 -3.05
CA GLY A 453 -13.38 -8.11 -2.23
C GLY A 453 -12.97 -8.18 -0.77
N CYS A 454 -13.80 -7.65 0.11
CA CYS A 454 -13.50 -7.55 1.53
C CYS A 454 -14.54 -8.26 2.37
N ILE A 455 -14.05 -8.95 3.41
CA ILE A 455 -14.87 -9.48 4.50
C ILE A 455 -14.46 -8.76 5.77
N SER A 456 -15.41 -8.22 6.52
CA SER A 456 -15.14 -7.49 7.76
C SER A 456 -16.09 -7.89 8.89
N ASP A 457 -15.64 -7.66 10.13
CA ASP A 457 -16.44 -7.78 11.35
C ASP A 457 -17.13 -9.14 11.49
N VAL A 458 -16.38 -10.21 11.21
CA VAL A 458 -16.89 -11.58 11.31
C VAL A 458 -17.13 -11.94 12.77
N THR A 459 -18.35 -12.36 13.09
CA THR A 459 -18.73 -12.94 14.37
C THR A 459 -19.34 -14.31 14.15
N VAL A 460 -18.93 -15.27 14.98
CA VAL A 460 -19.49 -16.62 15.01
C VAL A 460 -19.93 -16.91 16.44
N ASN A 461 -21.19 -17.27 16.65
CA ASN A 461 -21.78 -17.54 17.97
C ASN A 461 -21.51 -16.43 18.98
N ASN A 462 -21.77 -15.17 18.58
CA ASN A 462 -21.47 -13.95 19.35
C ASN A 462 -19.99 -13.77 19.75
N LYS A 463 -19.04 -14.48 19.13
CA LYS A 463 -17.59 -14.25 19.29
C LYS A 463 -17.05 -13.52 18.08
N PHE A 464 -16.47 -12.33 18.30
CA PHE A 464 -15.75 -11.58 17.26
C PHE A 464 -14.44 -12.28 16.89
N LEU A 465 -14.22 -12.46 15.59
CA LEU A 465 -13.02 -13.06 15.05
C LEU A 465 -12.01 -11.96 14.69
N ASN A 466 -10.89 -11.92 15.44
CA ASN A 466 -9.80 -10.99 15.19
C ASN A 466 -8.82 -11.58 14.17
N PHE A 467 -8.71 -10.98 12.99
CA PHE A 467 -7.76 -11.47 11.97
C PHE A 467 -6.29 -11.39 12.40
N ALA A 468 -5.96 -10.56 13.39
CA ALA A 468 -4.59 -10.40 13.88
C ALA A 468 -4.07 -11.61 14.67
N SER A 469 -4.97 -12.48 15.16
CA SER A 469 -4.59 -13.69 15.90
C SER A 469 -4.39 -14.90 14.99
N ILE A 470 -4.46 -14.73 13.66
CA ILE A 470 -4.34 -15.83 12.70
C ILE A 470 -2.87 -16.01 12.33
N PRO A 471 -2.30 -17.22 12.48
CA PRO A 471 -0.95 -17.51 12.04
C PRO A 471 -0.80 -17.29 10.54
N ASN A 472 0.35 -16.73 10.10
CA ASN A 472 0.60 -16.45 8.68
C ASN A 472 0.45 -17.69 7.78
N GLN A 473 0.73 -18.90 8.28
CA GLN A 473 0.54 -20.15 7.52
C GLN A 473 -0.92 -20.44 7.13
N ASN A 474 -1.89 -19.84 7.83
CA ASN A 474 -3.33 -20.03 7.60
C ASN A 474 -3.92 -18.91 6.73
N VAL A 475 -3.07 -18.03 6.18
CA VAL A 475 -3.47 -16.89 5.37
C VAL A 475 -2.80 -16.99 4.01
N ARG A 476 -3.59 -17.06 2.94
CA ARG A 476 -3.09 -17.07 1.57
C ARG A 476 -3.87 -16.05 0.76
N GLY A 477 -3.18 -15.14 0.07
CA GLY A 477 -3.83 -14.18 -0.83
C GLY A 477 -4.78 -13.16 -0.18
N ALA A 478 -4.75 -13.06 1.16
CA ALA A 478 -5.54 -12.10 1.92
C ALA A 478 -4.62 -11.12 2.67
N LYS A 479 -5.01 -9.84 2.72
CA LYS A 479 -4.32 -8.78 3.47
C LYS A 479 -5.25 -8.24 4.54
N PHE A 480 -4.74 -8.01 5.75
CA PHE A 480 -5.52 -7.47 6.85
C PHE A 480 -5.40 -5.94 6.92
N SER A 481 -6.04 -5.26 5.97
CA SER A 481 -6.06 -3.81 5.81
C SER A 481 -7.48 -3.30 5.63
N ASP A 482 -7.66 -1.97 5.61
CA ASP A 482 -8.92 -1.37 5.20
C ASP A 482 -9.29 -1.79 3.76
N CYS A 483 -10.58 -1.76 3.45
CA CYS A 483 -11.13 -2.25 2.20
C CYS A 483 -11.08 -1.21 1.07
N PRO A 484 -10.18 -1.35 0.08
CA PRO A 484 -10.08 -0.42 -1.02
C PRO A 484 -11.04 -0.90 -2.12
N MET A 485 -12.30 -0.49 -2.05
CA MET A 485 -13.25 -0.72 -3.14
C MET A 485 -13.92 0.61 -3.48
N VAL A 486 -13.52 1.18 -4.61
CA VAL A 486 -14.08 2.40 -5.19
C VAL A 486 -15.34 2.02 -5.96
N GLN A 487 -16.46 2.68 -5.64
CA GLN A 487 -17.70 2.54 -6.41
C GLN A 487 -17.50 2.97 -7.86
N ALA A 488 -18.06 2.19 -8.78
CA ALA A 488 -18.31 2.65 -10.13
C ALA A 488 -19.35 3.81 -10.08
N GLY A 489 -18.89 5.05 -10.21
CA GLY A 489 -19.70 6.15 -10.77
C GLY A 489 -20.37 7.17 -9.82
N ALA A 490 -19.91 7.38 -8.59
CA ALA A 490 -20.40 8.52 -7.79
C ALA A 490 -19.56 9.79 -8.07
N LYS A 491 -20.15 10.76 -8.80
CA LYS A 491 -19.65 12.13 -8.86
C LYS A 491 -19.66 12.71 -7.44
N ILE A 492 -18.51 13.13 -6.95
CA ILE A 492 -18.41 13.99 -5.77
C ILE A 492 -18.77 15.40 -6.27
N GLU A 493 -20.00 15.85 -5.99
CA GLU A 493 -20.30 17.27 -5.99
C GLU A 493 -19.64 17.87 -4.73
N GLU A 494 -18.75 18.84 -4.94
CA GLU A 494 -18.14 19.60 -3.85
C GLU A 494 -19.22 20.34 -3.03
N PRO A 495 -19.05 20.47 -1.71
CA PRO A 495 -19.96 21.26 -0.89
C PRO A 495 -19.80 22.75 -1.25
N VAL A 496 -20.85 23.32 -1.84
CA VAL A 496 -20.98 24.77 -2.02
C VAL A 496 -21.06 25.42 -0.64
N ILE A 497 -19.95 25.98 -0.18
CA ILE A 497 -19.92 26.87 0.98
C ILE A 497 -20.65 28.16 0.57
N ARG A 498 -21.87 28.33 1.08
CA ARG A 498 -22.61 29.58 1.01
C ARG A 498 -21.92 30.62 1.90
N THR A 499 -21.35 31.64 1.28
CA THR A 499 -20.88 32.84 1.97
C THR A 499 -22.08 33.71 2.38
N THR A 500 -22.16 34.04 3.67
CA THR A 500 -23.00 35.15 4.17
C THR A 500 -22.31 36.50 3.89
N PRO A 501 -23.07 37.57 3.60
CA PRO A 501 -22.53 38.85 3.17
C PRO A 501 -22.25 39.76 4.38
N THR A 502 -21.08 40.40 4.39
CA THR A 502 -20.82 41.59 5.23
C THR A 502 -19.85 42.53 4.50
N PRO A 503 -19.82 43.83 4.83
CA PRO A 503 -20.16 44.90 3.90
C PRO A 503 -18.92 45.60 3.34
N SER A 504 -19.15 46.32 2.24
CA SER A 504 -18.18 47.15 1.54
C SER A 504 -17.56 48.28 2.39
N GLY A 505 -16.30 48.58 2.08
CA GLY A 505 -15.56 49.81 2.45
C GLY A 505 -14.24 49.43 3.13
N LEU A 506 -13.04 49.81 2.69
CA LEU A 506 -12.59 50.99 1.95
C LEU A 506 -11.23 50.65 1.28
N THR A 507 -10.96 51.33 0.17
CA THR A 507 -9.81 51.26 -0.75
C THR A 507 -8.43 51.55 -0.14
N THR A 508 -7.42 50.77 -0.55
CA THR A 508 -6.11 51.28 -1.02
C THR A 508 -5.40 50.22 -1.90
N PRO A 509 -4.67 50.60 -2.96
CA PRO A 509 -4.09 49.65 -3.91
C PRO A 509 -2.71 49.17 -3.46
N ALA A 510 -2.56 47.86 -3.26
CA ALA A 510 -1.27 47.18 -3.28
C ALA A 510 -1.12 46.51 -4.66
N GLY A 511 0.07 46.65 -5.26
CA GLY A 511 0.41 46.09 -6.57
C GLY A 511 0.33 44.55 -6.60
N PRO A 512 0.53 43.94 -7.77
CA PRO A 512 0.48 42.49 -7.90
C PRO A 512 1.70 41.89 -7.17
N GLU A 513 1.49 41.38 -5.96
CA GLU A 513 2.36 40.36 -5.39
C GLU A 513 2.03 39.05 -6.11
N GLU A 514 2.85 38.73 -7.13
CA GLU A 514 2.90 37.39 -7.69
C GLU A 514 3.49 36.42 -6.64
N PRO A 515 2.95 35.20 -6.48
CA PRO A 515 3.49 34.25 -5.52
C PRO A 515 4.89 33.77 -5.96
N ALA A 516 5.89 34.00 -5.12
CA ALA A 516 7.28 33.56 -5.29
C ALA A 516 7.48 32.03 -5.07
N GLN A 517 6.48 31.20 -5.36
CA GLN A 517 6.50 29.77 -5.06
C GLN A 517 5.94 28.94 -6.24
N CYS A 518 6.54 27.78 -6.47
CA CYS A 518 6.08 26.83 -7.48
C CYS A 518 4.66 26.33 -7.18
N VAL A 519 3.91 25.99 -8.23
CA VAL A 519 2.47 25.68 -8.14
C VAL A 519 2.20 24.42 -7.32
N LEU A 520 3.07 23.42 -7.41
CA LEU A 520 2.91 22.14 -6.73
C LEU A 520 3.65 22.12 -5.39
N PRO A 521 3.05 21.58 -4.32
CA PRO A 521 3.71 21.44 -3.02
C PRO A 521 4.87 20.44 -3.10
N ASN A 522 5.82 20.57 -2.19
CA ASN A 522 6.94 19.64 -2.03
C ASN A 522 6.56 18.50 -1.07
N PRO A 523 6.21 17.29 -1.56
CA PRO A 523 5.91 16.17 -0.68
C PRO A 523 7.17 15.71 0.08
N THR A 524 7.06 15.60 1.41
CA THR A 524 8.14 15.14 2.32
C THR A 524 8.34 13.62 2.34
N SER A 525 7.37 12.87 1.84
CA SER A 525 7.49 11.51 1.33
C SER A 525 6.09 11.04 0.94
N LEU A 526 5.97 10.40 -0.23
CA LEU A 526 4.86 9.52 -0.52
C LEU A 526 5.43 8.12 -0.32
N GLY A 527 4.87 7.36 0.63
CA GLY A 527 5.15 5.92 0.69
C GLY A 527 4.94 5.34 -0.72
N ALA A 528 5.79 4.37 -1.11
CA ALA A 528 5.72 3.72 -2.41
C ALA A 528 4.26 3.50 -2.82
N PRO A 529 3.85 3.85 -4.06
CA PRO A 529 2.44 3.84 -4.45
C PRO A 529 1.82 2.51 -4.07
N SER A 530 1.02 2.52 -3.00
CA SER A 530 0.46 1.29 -2.41
C SER A 530 -0.78 0.83 -3.17
N ASP A 531 -1.23 1.66 -4.11
CA ASP A 531 -2.39 1.46 -4.95
C ASP A 531 -1.93 1.12 -6.38
N MET A 532 -2.11 -0.14 -6.73
CA MET A 532 -1.74 -0.69 -8.02
C MET A 532 -2.96 -0.64 -8.93
N GLY A 533 -2.91 0.24 -9.94
CA GLY A 533 -3.93 0.40 -10.96
C GLY A 533 -4.08 -0.81 -11.89
N GLU A 534 -5.01 -0.70 -12.83
CA GLU A 534 -5.34 -1.76 -13.79
C GLU A 534 -4.17 -2.04 -14.76
N GLY A 535 -3.86 -3.32 -14.97
CA GLY A 535 -2.82 -3.75 -15.91
C GLY A 535 -1.42 -3.87 -15.35
N HIS A 536 -0.49 -4.16 -16.25
CA HIS A 536 0.94 -4.34 -15.97
C HIS A 536 1.73 -3.26 -16.69
N PHE A 537 2.64 -2.61 -15.97
CA PHE A 537 3.55 -1.61 -16.49
C PHE A 537 4.81 -2.29 -17.02
N PHE A 538 5.11 -2.00 -18.28
CA PHE A 538 6.33 -2.39 -18.98
C PHE A 538 7.21 -1.15 -19.17
N GLY A 539 8.52 -1.35 -19.33
CA GLY A 539 9.48 -0.27 -19.57
C GLY A 539 10.27 0.17 -18.33
N LYS A 540 10.38 -0.70 -17.31
CA LYS A 540 11.38 -0.53 -16.23
C LYS A 540 12.80 -0.71 -16.79
N SER A 541 12.94 -1.58 -17.78
CA SER A 541 14.16 -1.78 -18.57
C SER A 541 13.80 -1.87 -20.06
N PRO A 542 14.77 -1.72 -20.98
CA PRO A 542 14.52 -1.90 -22.43
C PRO A 542 14.04 -3.32 -22.79
N TYR A 543 14.16 -4.27 -21.86
CA TYR A 543 13.81 -5.68 -22.01
C TYR A 543 12.71 -6.10 -21.02
N SER A 544 11.81 -5.19 -20.64
CA SER A 544 10.61 -5.58 -19.87
C SER A 544 9.66 -6.41 -20.73
N TYR A 545 9.33 -7.64 -20.34
CA TYR A 545 8.39 -8.49 -21.10
C TYR A 545 7.71 -9.58 -20.26
N PHE A 546 6.58 -10.06 -20.78
CA PHE A 546 5.99 -11.35 -20.45
C PHE A 546 6.27 -12.36 -21.55
N GLU A 547 6.58 -13.59 -21.16
CA GLU A 547 6.74 -14.73 -22.06
C GLU A 547 5.64 -15.76 -21.84
N TYR A 548 5.11 -16.29 -22.93
CA TYR A 548 4.12 -17.36 -22.92
C TYR A 548 4.60 -18.54 -23.74
N ASP A 549 4.47 -19.75 -23.20
CA ASP A 549 4.70 -21.01 -23.92
C ASP A 549 3.43 -21.50 -24.63
N GLN A 550 2.25 -21.03 -24.19
CA GLN A 550 0.95 -21.41 -24.72
C GLN A 550 0.01 -20.21 -24.81
N LEU A 551 -0.89 -20.25 -25.80
CA LEU A 551 -1.95 -19.27 -26.01
C LEU A 551 -3.32 -19.92 -25.79
N PRO A 552 -4.34 -19.17 -25.35
CA PRO A 552 -5.66 -19.73 -25.02
C PRO A 552 -6.47 -20.14 -26.27
N SER A 553 -6.00 -19.79 -27.47
CA SER A 553 -6.53 -20.21 -28.77
C SER A 553 -5.43 -20.21 -29.83
N GLY A 554 -5.59 -21.00 -30.88
CA GLY A 554 -4.59 -21.12 -31.94
C GLY A 554 -4.63 -19.93 -32.92
N LEU A 555 -3.46 -19.52 -33.42
CA LEU A 555 -3.32 -18.39 -34.36
C LEU A 555 -3.37 -18.78 -35.85
N ARG A 556 -3.52 -20.08 -36.15
CA ARG A 556 -3.22 -20.64 -37.48
C ARG A 556 -4.12 -20.14 -38.61
N VAL A 557 -5.43 -20.01 -38.38
CA VAL A 557 -6.40 -19.64 -39.43
C VAL A 557 -7.06 -18.29 -39.14
N LYS A 558 -7.49 -18.10 -37.90
CA LYS A 558 -8.08 -16.85 -37.39
C LYS A 558 -7.41 -16.50 -36.06
N SER A 559 -7.22 -15.22 -35.80
CA SER A 559 -6.83 -14.67 -34.51
C SER A 559 -7.57 -13.36 -34.28
N GLU A 560 -7.95 -13.09 -33.05
CA GLU A 560 -8.72 -11.91 -32.67
C GLU A 560 -8.25 -11.51 -31.28
N PHE A 561 -7.41 -10.50 -31.20
CA PHE A 561 -6.88 -9.98 -29.95
C PHE A 561 -7.60 -8.70 -29.58
N GLU A 562 -7.76 -8.48 -28.28
CA GLU A 562 -8.20 -7.23 -27.70
C GLU A 562 -7.26 -6.91 -26.53
N VAL A 563 -6.77 -5.69 -26.48
CA VAL A 563 -5.82 -5.21 -25.47
C VAL A 563 -6.10 -3.76 -25.14
N ARG A 564 -6.01 -3.39 -23.87
CA ARG A 564 -5.97 -1.98 -23.45
C ARG A 564 -4.54 -1.55 -23.24
N LEU A 565 -4.18 -0.38 -23.78
CA LEU A 565 -2.85 0.20 -23.64
C LEU A 565 -2.94 1.65 -23.17
N LYS A 566 -1.99 2.08 -22.34
CA LYS A 566 -1.82 3.47 -21.87
C LYS A 566 -0.34 3.81 -21.83
N THR A 567 0.07 4.84 -22.56
CA THR A 567 1.50 5.23 -22.66
C THR A 567 1.65 6.68 -23.11
N THR A 568 2.80 7.28 -22.78
CA THR A 568 3.27 8.55 -23.36
C THR A 568 4.45 8.33 -24.32
N SER A 569 5.02 7.13 -24.37
CA SER A 569 6.12 6.78 -25.27
C SER A 569 5.65 6.66 -26.71
N GLY A 570 6.43 7.22 -27.63
CA GLY A 570 6.17 7.09 -29.06
C GLY A 570 6.52 5.70 -29.62
N ASN A 571 7.39 4.93 -28.97
CA ASN A 571 7.88 3.66 -29.50
C ASN A 571 7.80 2.54 -28.45
N GLY A 572 7.48 1.32 -28.88
CA GLY A 572 7.58 0.14 -28.03
C GLY A 572 6.77 -1.06 -28.50
N VAL A 573 7.23 -2.26 -28.15
CA VAL A 573 6.63 -3.52 -28.61
C VAL A 573 5.53 -3.99 -27.66
N VAL A 574 4.30 -4.17 -28.18
CA VAL A 574 3.14 -4.58 -27.36
C VAL A 574 2.93 -6.10 -27.40
N PHE A 575 3.01 -6.72 -28.58
CA PHE A 575 2.88 -8.17 -28.76
C PHE A 575 3.76 -8.66 -29.91
N TYR A 576 4.40 -9.81 -29.75
CA TYR A 576 5.17 -10.46 -30.82
C TYR A 576 5.08 -11.99 -30.75
N ALA A 577 4.74 -12.61 -31.88
CA ALA A 577 4.73 -14.06 -32.07
C ALA A 577 5.31 -14.40 -33.44
N SER A 578 6.17 -15.41 -33.53
CA SER A 578 6.75 -15.82 -34.81
C SER A 578 7.09 -17.31 -34.90
N ASP A 579 7.49 -17.77 -36.08
CA ASP A 579 8.26 -19.02 -36.20
C ASP A 579 9.74 -18.79 -35.82
N VAL A 580 10.51 -19.88 -35.74
CA VAL A 580 11.95 -19.86 -35.39
C VAL A 580 12.77 -19.01 -36.36
N ARG A 581 12.30 -18.82 -37.61
CA ARG A 581 13.00 -18.02 -38.63
C ARG A 581 12.52 -16.57 -38.71
N HIS A 582 11.52 -16.20 -37.91
CA HIS A 582 10.82 -14.91 -37.93
C HIS A 582 10.25 -14.53 -39.32
N THR A 583 9.87 -15.52 -40.11
CA THR A 583 9.24 -15.34 -41.44
C THR A 583 7.72 -15.36 -41.33
N ASP A 584 7.16 -16.33 -40.61
CA ASP A 584 5.76 -16.28 -40.21
C ASP A 584 5.70 -15.50 -38.90
N PHE A 585 5.01 -14.36 -38.87
CA PHE A 585 4.90 -13.57 -37.64
C PHE A 585 3.57 -12.82 -37.53
N LEU A 586 3.27 -12.39 -36.30
CA LEU A 586 2.16 -11.51 -35.97
C LEU A 586 2.60 -10.59 -34.83
N SER A 587 2.45 -9.29 -35.01
CA SER A 587 2.94 -8.28 -34.09
C SER A 587 1.98 -7.09 -33.92
N LEU A 588 1.99 -6.52 -32.72
CA LEU A 588 1.41 -5.21 -32.41
C LEU A 588 2.49 -4.37 -31.73
N PHE A 589 2.73 -3.16 -32.23
CA PHE A 589 3.74 -2.26 -31.67
C PHE A 589 3.40 -0.79 -31.92
N MET A 590 4.03 0.08 -31.15
CA MET A 590 3.94 1.53 -31.31
C MET A 590 5.19 2.05 -32.03
N LYS A 591 4.99 2.96 -32.98
CA LYS A 591 6.07 3.69 -33.65
C LYS A 591 5.65 5.14 -33.89
N GLU A 592 6.47 6.09 -33.44
CA GLU A 592 6.19 7.52 -33.55
C GLU A 592 4.77 7.90 -33.05
N GLY A 593 4.33 7.25 -31.97
CA GLY A 593 3.01 7.43 -31.35
C GLY A 593 1.87 6.71 -32.06
N LYS A 594 2.07 6.13 -33.24
CA LYS A 594 1.05 5.38 -33.98
C LYS A 594 1.05 3.90 -33.59
N VAL A 595 -0.13 3.30 -33.56
CA VAL A 595 -0.30 1.86 -33.33
C VAL A 595 -0.21 1.14 -34.67
N ILE A 596 0.66 0.13 -34.75
CA ILE A 596 0.93 -0.64 -35.97
C ILE A 596 0.67 -2.12 -35.69
N PHE A 597 -0.22 -2.71 -36.50
CA PHE A 597 -0.45 -4.15 -36.57
C PHE A 597 0.20 -4.70 -37.84
N SER A 598 1.15 -5.63 -37.69
CA SER A 598 1.84 -6.27 -38.82
C SER A 598 1.83 -7.79 -38.69
N PHE A 599 1.72 -8.48 -39.82
CA PHE A 599 1.83 -9.95 -39.87
C PHE A 599 2.26 -10.45 -41.24
N ASP A 600 2.90 -11.62 -41.27
CA ASP A 600 3.25 -12.33 -42.50
C ASP A 600 2.87 -13.81 -42.37
N CYS A 601 2.14 -14.34 -43.36
CA CYS A 601 1.76 -15.76 -43.44
C CYS A 601 2.80 -16.64 -44.16
N GLY A 602 3.98 -16.09 -44.46
CA GLY A 602 5.16 -16.78 -45.00
C GLY A 602 5.63 -16.30 -46.39
N THR A 603 4.86 -15.44 -47.08
CA THR A 603 5.17 -14.98 -48.45
C THR A 603 4.96 -13.49 -48.68
N GLY A 604 4.76 -12.73 -47.60
CA GLY A 604 4.88 -11.29 -47.59
C GLY A 604 3.95 -10.59 -46.58
N GLU A 605 4.48 -9.51 -46.05
CA GLU A 605 3.93 -8.72 -44.94
C GLU A 605 2.65 -7.96 -45.31
N ALA A 606 1.73 -7.90 -44.36
CA ALA A 606 0.64 -6.94 -44.29
C ALA A 606 0.89 -5.97 -43.14
N VAL A 607 0.64 -4.68 -43.37
CA VAL A 607 0.79 -3.63 -42.37
C VAL A 607 -0.50 -2.81 -42.32
N ILE A 608 -1.01 -2.59 -41.10
CA ILE A 608 -2.12 -1.68 -40.82
C ILE A 608 -1.63 -0.71 -39.75
N ALA A 609 -1.57 0.58 -40.08
CA ALA A 609 -1.11 1.63 -39.18
C ALA A 609 -2.25 2.59 -38.85
N SER A 610 -2.28 3.12 -37.63
CA SER A 610 -3.24 4.16 -37.26
C SER A 610 -2.92 5.50 -37.93
N PRO A 611 -3.94 6.30 -38.33
CA PRO A 611 -3.71 7.59 -38.97
C PRO A 611 -3.18 8.64 -37.97
N GLN A 612 -3.65 8.55 -36.73
CA GLN A 612 -3.31 9.44 -35.61
C GLN A 612 -2.47 8.72 -34.54
N THR A 613 -1.94 9.50 -33.59
CA THR A 613 -1.14 9.03 -32.46
C THR A 613 -2.02 8.69 -31.25
N TYR A 614 -1.55 7.75 -30.42
CA TYR A 614 -2.26 7.18 -29.25
C TYR A 614 -1.34 7.08 -28.01
N ASN A 615 -0.37 7.98 -27.91
CA ASN A 615 0.55 8.12 -26.78
C ASN A 615 0.23 9.36 -25.92
N ASP A 616 -1.05 9.61 -25.67
CA ASP A 616 -1.56 10.79 -24.95
C ASP A 616 -1.64 10.57 -23.42
N GLY A 617 -1.16 9.42 -22.93
CA GLY A 617 -1.24 9.04 -21.52
C GLY A 617 -2.63 8.56 -21.07
N GLN A 618 -3.60 8.38 -21.97
CA GLN A 618 -4.91 7.80 -21.69
C GLN A 618 -4.97 6.31 -22.07
N TRP A 619 -6.02 5.64 -21.61
CA TRP A 619 -6.30 4.26 -21.99
C TRP A 619 -6.97 4.19 -23.35
N HIS A 620 -6.41 3.39 -24.25
CA HIS A 620 -6.99 3.06 -25.54
C HIS A 620 -7.20 1.55 -25.65
N THR A 621 -8.33 1.13 -26.23
CA THR A 621 -8.63 -0.27 -26.50
C THR A 621 -8.29 -0.59 -27.95
N VAL A 622 -7.32 -1.46 -28.17
CA VAL A 622 -6.91 -1.91 -29.51
C VAL A 622 -7.38 -3.34 -29.74
N LYS A 623 -8.18 -3.53 -30.78
CA LYS A 623 -8.55 -4.84 -31.31
C LYS A 623 -7.82 -5.07 -32.61
N PHE A 624 -7.09 -6.17 -32.71
CA PHE A 624 -6.38 -6.55 -33.93
C PHE A 624 -6.68 -8.00 -34.26
N MET A 625 -7.11 -8.22 -35.51
CA MET A 625 -7.62 -9.51 -35.92
C MET A 625 -7.11 -9.89 -37.30
N ARG A 626 -6.91 -11.19 -37.48
CA ARG A 626 -6.54 -11.81 -38.74
C ARG A 626 -7.54 -12.92 -39.04
N ASN A 627 -8.04 -12.95 -40.27
CA ASN A 627 -8.79 -14.07 -40.82
C ASN A 627 -8.15 -14.46 -42.17
N LEU A 628 -7.50 -15.61 -42.22
CA LEU A 628 -6.67 -16.04 -43.34
C LEU A 628 -5.64 -14.95 -43.68
N LYS A 629 -5.71 -14.35 -44.87
CA LYS A 629 -4.77 -13.32 -45.31
C LYS A 629 -5.18 -11.91 -44.90
N GLN A 630 -6.42 -11.73 -44.49
CA GLN A 630 -7.01 -10.43 -44.21
C GLN A 630 -6.80 -10.06 -42.74
N GLY A 631 -6.18 -8.92 -42.50
CA GLY A 631 -6.09 -8.25 -41.22
C GLY A 631 -7.15 -7.15 -41.10
N ALA A 632 -7.49 -6.82 -39.87
CA ALA A 632 -8.22 -5.62 -39.49
C ALA A 632 -7.76 -5.14 -38.12
N MET A 633 -7.80 -3.83 -37.90
CA MET A 633 -7.52 -3.20 -36.62
C MET A 633 -8.63 -2.21 -36.28
N GLU A 634 -8.99 -2.14 -35.02
CA GLU A 634 -9.97 -1.20 -34.45
C GLU A 634 -9.37 -0.60 -33.19
N ILE A 635 -9.46 0.72 -33.04
CA ILE A 635 -8.99 1.42 -31.85
C ILE A 635 -10.15 2.25 -31.31
N ASP A 636 -10.50 2.08 -30.04
CA ASP A 636 -11.60 2.76 -29.35
C ASP A 636 -12.96 2.64 -30.08
N GLY A 637 -13.21 1.48 -30.69
CA GLY A 637 -14.43 1.23 -31.46
C GLY A 637 -14.40 1.76 -32.91
N VAL A 638 -13.32 2.43 -33.32
CA VAL A 638 -13.15 2.97 -34.67
C VAL A 638 -12.28 2.04 -35.50
N ARG A 639 -12.85 1.53 -36.60
CA ARG A 639 -12.14 0.63 -37.53
C ARG A 639 -11.11 1.39 -38.37
N ILE A 640 -9.88 0.88 -38.39
CA ILE A 640 -8.76 1.41 -39.17
C ILE A 640 -8.68 0.68 -40.51
N ILE A 641 -8.63 1.43 -41.61
CA ILE A 641 -8.65 0.89 -42.99
C ILE A 641 -7.40 1.33 -43.79
N GLU A 642 -6.41 1.96 -43.14
CA GLU A 642 -5.17 2.35 -43.82
C GLU A 642 -4.22 1.16 -44.01
N GLY A 643 -3.86 0.87 -45.27
CA GLY A 643 -3.03 -0.27 -45.68
C GLY A 643 -3.77 -1.28 -46.57
N ASP A 644 -3.04 -2.20 -47.20
CA ASP A 644 -3.65 -3.29 -47.97
C ASP A 644 -4.29 -4.35 -47.04
N GLY A 645 -3.88 -4.39 -45.76
CA GLY A 645 -4.39 -5.30 -44.73
C GLY A 645 -4.37 -6.77 -45.17
N LEU A 646 -3.61 -7.10 -46.21
CA LEU A 646 -3.67 -8.36 -46.91
C LEU A 646 -2.27 -8.90 -47.07
N SER A 647 -1.95 -9.99 -46.36
CA SER A 647 -0.62 -10.60 -46.45
C SER A 647 -0.36 -11.01 -47.90
N LYS A 648 0.86 -10.78 -48.41
CA LYS A 648 1.19 -10.99 -49.83
C LYS A 648 1.49 -12.48 -50.11
N GLY A 649 1.36 -12.88 -51.37
CA GLY A 649 1.56 -14.26 -51.83
C GLY A 649 0.37 -15.21 -51.58
N SER A 650 0.59 -16.52 -51.55
CA SER A 650 -0.49 -17.54 -51.59
C SER A 650 -0.80 -18.20 -50.25
N ALA A 651 0.09 -18.09 -49.26
CA ALA A 651 -0.08 -18.69 -47.95
C ALA A 651 -1.26 -18.05 -47.19
N ARG A 652 -2.05 -18.88 -46.49
CA ARG A 652 -3.24 -18.45 -45.73
C ARG A 652 -3.17 -18.79 -44.23
N SER A 653 -2.26 -19.70 -43.87
CA SER A 653 -2.06 -20.14 -42.50
C SER A 653 -0.84 -19.47 -41.89
N LEU A 654 -0.90 -19.15 -40.60
CA LEU A 654 0.20 -18.58 -39.84
C LEU A 654 0.80 -19.66 -38.93
N ASN A 655 2.07 -20.01 -39.11
CA ASN A 655 2.73 -21.08 -38.36
C ASN A 655 3.73 -20.55 -37.33
N VAL A 656 3.24 -19.88 -36.30
CA VAL A 656 4.06 -19.41 -35.17
C VAL A 656 4.22 -20.48 -34.09
N LYS A 657 5.30 -20.38 -33.30
CA LYS A 657 5.62 -21.29 -32.18
C LYS A 657 6.01 -20.46 -30.95
N PRO A 658 5.84 -21.00 -29.73
CA PRO A 658 6.37 -20.33 -28.54
C PRO A 658 7.91 -20.21 -28.62
N PRO A 659 8.50 -19.22 -27.94
CA PRO A 659 7.85 -18.29 -27.00
C PRO A 659 7.05 -17.16 -27.69
N TYR A 660 5.98 -16.71 -27.02
CA TYR A 660 5.19 -15.54 -27.41
C TYR A 660 5.40 -14.40 -26.41
N TYR A 661 5.57 -13.19 -26.89
CA TYR A 661 5.98 -12.06 -26.06
C TYR A 661 4.91 -10.97 -25.96
N VAL A 662 4.78 -10.38 -24.77
CA VAL A 662 3.94 -9.20 -24.49
C VAL A 662 4.79 -8.13 -23.82
N GLY A 663 4.63 -6.89 -24.25
CA GLY A 663 5.25 -5.69 -23.67
C GLY A 663 6.73 -5.47 -23.99
N GLY A 664 7.42 -6.43 -24.59
CA GLY A 664 8.82 -6.32 -25.01
C GLY A 664 9.38 -7.66 -25.47
N MET A 665 10.71 -7.81 -25.50
CA MET A 665 11.39 -9.07 -25.80
C MET A 665 12.77 -9.11 -25.14
N PRO A 666 13.36 -10.30 -24.91
CA PRO A 666 14.71 -10.43 -24.34
C PRO A 666 15.81 -9.85 -25.24
N ASP A 667 16.93 -9.47 -24.62
CA ASP A 667 18.14 -9.01 -25.32
C ASP A 667 18.89 -10.18 -25.97
N ASP A 668 18.53 -10.51 -27.20
CA ASP A 668 19.22 -11.56 -27.94
C ASP A 668 19.75 -11.03 -29.29
N LYS A 669 21.07 -11.06 -29.42
CA LYS A 669 21.81 -10.58 -30.61
C LYS A 669 21.40 -11.30 -31.89
N GLU A 670 20.92 -12.55 -31.82
CA GLU A 670 20.47 -13.32 -32.98
C GLU A 670 19.06 -12.88 -33.46
N TYR A 671 18.27 -12.24 -32.59
CA TYR A 671 16.90 -11.76 -32.86
C TYR A 671 16.88 -10.40 -33.58
N THR A 672 17.85 -9.54 -33.31
CA THR A 672 17.80 -8.10 -33.62
C THR A 672 17.58 -7.74 -35.10
N THR A 673 18.17 -8.46 -36.07
CA THR A 673 18.15 -8.02 -37.48
C THR A 673 16.84 -8.37 -38.21
N LYS A 674 16.21 -9.50 -37.89
CA LYS A 674 14.94 -9.90 -38.52
C LYS A 674 13.74 -9.35 -37.76
N VAL A 675 13.75 -9.45 -36.44
CA VAL A 675 12.69 -8.89 -35.61
C VAL A 675 12.64 -7.38 -35.78
N GLY A 676 13.80 -6.70 -35.82
CA GLY A 676 13.87 -5.26 -36.11
C GLY A 676 13.27 -4.90 -37.47
N ARG A 677 13.36 -5.76 -38.49
CA ARG A 677 12.65 -5.53 -39.76
C ARG A 677 11.14 -5.69 -39.62
N ASN A 678 10.69 -6.77 -38.97
CA ASN A 678 9.27 -7.05 -38.71
C ASN A 678 8.59 -5.97 -37.84
N LEU A 679 9.39 -5.23 -37.05
CA LEU A 679 8.94 -4.16 -36.15
C LEU A 679 9.41 -2.76 -36.61
N MET A 680 9.85 -2.63 -37.86
CA MET A 680 10.22 -1.35 -38.48
C MET A 680 11.25 -0.52 -37.69
N GLY A 681 12.21 -1.19 -37.05
CA GLY A 681 13.27 -0.61 -36.22
C GLY A 681 12.93 -0.48 -34.74
N VAL A 682 11.70 -0.80 -34.32
CA VAL A 682 11.31 -0.76 -32.90
C VAL A 682 11.82 -2.02 -32.20
N SER A 683 12.73 -1.82 -31.24
CA SER A 683 13.37 -2.92 -30.48
C SER A 683 13.21 -2.79 -28.97
N THR A 684 12.66 -1.68 -28.48
CA THR A 684 12.50 -1.43 -27.04
C THR A 684 11.18 -1.99 -26.51
N ALA A 685 11.16 -2.36 -25.24
CA ALA A 685 9.93 -2.65 -24.52
C ALA A 685 8.93 -1.49 -24.60
N PHE A 686 7.65 -1.83 -24.62
CA PHE A 686 6.56 -0.87 -24.42
C PHE A 686 6.74 -0.18 -23.08
N GLN A 687 6.83 1.15 -23.08
CA GLN A 687 6.94 1.93 -21.86
C GLN A 687 5.56 2.46 -21.47
N GLY A 688 4.84 1.71 -20.65
CA GLY A 688 3.46 2.01 -20.33
C GLY A 688 2.70 0.81 -19.79
N CYS A 689 1.40 1.00 -19.66
CA CYS A 689 0.47 0.06 -19.06
C CYS A 689 -0.26 -0.77 -20.13
N ILE A 690 -0.26 -2.10 -19.96
CA ILE A 690 -1.03 -3.04 -20.77
C ILE A 690 -2.00 -3.79 -19.86
N ALA A 691 -3.29 -3.77 -20.19
CA ALA A 691 -4.35 -4.44 -19.45
C ALA A 691 -5.25 -5.27 -20.39
N ASP A 692 -5.95 -6.25 -19.81
CA ASP A 692 -7.03 -7.00 -20.46
C ASP A 692 -6.68 -7.62 -21.82
N LEU A 693 -5.45 -8.08 -21.99
CA LEU A 693 -5.06 -8.82 -23.18
C LEU A 693 -5.84 -10.13 -23.27
N THR A 694 -6.69 -10.24 -24.28
CA THR A 694 -7.46 -11.44 -24.59
C THR A 694 -7.19 -11.91 -26.01
N LEU A 695 -7.35 -13.21 -26.24
CA LEU A 695 -7.31 -13.83 -27.55
C LEU A 695 -8.58 -14.66 -27.75
N SER A 696 -9.38 -14.29 -28.76
CA SER A 696 -10.68 -14.85 -29.09
C SER A 696 -11.64 -14.85 -27.90
N GLY A 697 -11.65 -13.73 -27.14
CA GLY A 697 -12.49 -13.54 -25.96
C GLY A 697 -12.02 -14.30 -24.70
N LYS A 698 -10.88 -15.00 -24.76
CA LYS A 698 -10.28 -15.69 -23.62
C LYS A 698 -9.07 -14.92 -23.12
N SER A 699 -8.98 -14.70 -21.80
CA SER A 699 -7.80 -14.10 -21.19
C SER A 699 -6.54 -14.94 -21.44
N MET A 700 -5.41 -14.27 -21.57
CA MET A 700 -4.11 -14.93 -21.61
C MET A 700 -3.87 -15.75 -20.33
N PRO A 701 -3.16 -16.89 -20.41
CA PRO A 701 -2.77 -17.67 -19.24
C PRO A 701 -1.78 -16.89 -18.36
N THR A 702 -1.28 -17.49 -17.28
CA THR A 702 -0.16 -16.92 -16.53
C THR A 702 1.11 -17.01 -17.39
N PRO A 703 1.92 -15.94 -17.51
CA PRO A 703 3.18 -16.00 -18.25
C PRO A 703 4.17 -16.96 -17.58
N VAL A 704 5.01 -17.60 -18.38
CA VAL A 704 6.10 -18.47 -17.90
C VAL A 704 7.32 -17.65 -17.44
N VAL A 705 7.49 -16.43 -17.97
CA VAL A 705 8.51 -15.48 -17.54
C VAL A 705 7.87 -14.09 -17.38
N GLU A 706 8.20 -13.43 -16.28
CA GLU A 706 7.92 -12.02 -16.01
C GLU A 706 9.27 -11.32 -15.78
N ASN A 707 9.71 -10.52 -16.75
CA ASN A 707 10.99 -9.80 -16.67
C ASN A 707 10.75 -8.29 -16.57
N ASP A 708 11.19 -7.67 -15.47
CA ASP A 708 11.09 -6.22 -15.24
C ASP A 708 9.70 -5.63 -15.49
N VAL A 709 8.66 -6.37 -15.10
CA VAL A 709 7.27 -5.93 -15.14
C VAL A 709 6.79 -5.64 -13.71
N ARG A 710 5.89 -4.69 -13.57
CA ARG A 710 5.17 -4.43 -12.31
C ARG A 710 3.72 -4.15 -12.60
N ARG A 711 2.90 -3.93 -11.57
CA ARG A 711 1.56 -3.38 -11.79
C ARG A 711 1.61 -1.90 -12.12
N CYS A 712 0.66 -1.48 -12.93
CA CYS A 712 0.41 -0.06 -13.17
C CYS A 712 0.09 0.67 -11.87
N TYR A 713 0.34 1.98 -11.83
CA TYR A 713 -0.11 2.81 -10.71
C TYR A 713 -1.53 3.31 -10.96
N THR A 714 -2.19 3.76 -9.89
CA THR A 714 -3.46 4.49 -9.99
C THR A 714 -3.29 5.83 -10.68
N ALA A 715 -4.42 6.52 -10.96
CA ALA A 715 -4.44 7.80 -11.66
C ALA A 715 -3.61 8.92 -10.99
N ASP A 716 -3.25 8.75 -9.72
CA ASP A 716 -2.42 9.71 -8.98
C ASP A 716 -0.95 9.71 -9.40
N TYR A 717 -0.53 8.72 -10.19
CA TYR A 717 0.84 8.61 -10.70
C TYR A 717 0.87 8.41 -12.21
N GLU A 718 1.83 9.05 -12.86
CA GLU A 718 2.17 8.88 -14.26
C GLU A 718 3.60 8.38 -14.45
N SER A 719 3.96 8.03 -15.69
CA SER A 719 5.30 7.55 -16.01
C SER A 719 6.34 8.66 -15.89
N GLY A 720 7.41 8.37 -15.15
CA GLY A 720 8.55 9.24 -14.91
C GLY A 720 9.25 8.86 -13.61
N SER A 721 10.41 9.46 -13.35
CA SER A 721 11.12 9.34 -12.09
C SER A 721 10.92 10.62 -11.28
N PHE A 722 10.55 10.48 -10.00
CA PHE A 722 10.33 11.60 -9.09
C PHE A 722 11.45 11.72 -8.06
N PHE A 723 11.94 12.94 -7.88
CA PHE A 723 12.99 13.31 -6.93
C PHE A 723 12.34 14.08 -5.78
N PHE A 724 12.46 13.56 -4.56
CA PHE A 724 11.82 14.13 -3.36
C PHE A 724 12.65 15.25 -2.74
N ASN A 725 12.01 16.05 -1.87
CA ASN A 725 12.66 17.18 -1.20
C ASN A 725 13.72 16.81 -0.16
N ASN A 726 13.74 15.54 0.30
CA ASN A 726 14.80 15.01 1.17
C ASN A 726 16.13 14.81 0.41
N GLY A 727 16.13 15.04 -0.91
CA GLY A 727 17.28 14.93 -1.78
C GLY A 727 17.49 13.50 -2.29
N GLY A 728 18.02 13.41 -3.50
CA GLY A 728 18.40 12.16 -4.13
C GLY A 728 18.86 12.38 -5.56
N TYR A 729 19.55 11.40 -6.13
CA TYR A 729 20.03 11.41 -7.50
C TYR A 729 20.07 9.99 -8.06
N VAL A 730 20.11 9.88 -9.38
CA VAL A 730 20.27 8.60 -10.08
C VAL A 730 21.62 8.56 -10.77
N GLN A 731 22.44 7.55 -10.45
CA GLN A 731 23.63 7.21 -11.22
C GLN A 731 23.20 6.31 -12.38
N LEU A 732 23.21 6.86 -13.60
CA LEU A 732 22.67 6.20 -14.79
C LEU A 732 23.72 5.35 -15.52
N ASP A 733 24.96 5.83 -15.57
CA ASP A 733 26.12 5.13 -16.12
C ASP A 733 27.27 5.20 -15.11
N ASP A 734 28.04 4.13 -14.95
CA ASP A 734 29.23 4.12 -14.09
C ASP A 734 30.37 4.99 -14.67
N THR A 735 30.44 5.05 -16.01
CA THR A 735 31.39 5.89 -16.73
C THR A 735 30.71 6.44 -17.98
N PHE A 736 30.75 7.74 -18.19
CA PHE A 736 30.17 8.37 -19.37
C PHE A 736 31.13 9.37 -20.01
N SER A 737 31.28 9.27 -21.33
CA SER A 737 32.14 10.18 -22.11
C SER A 737 31.26 11.05 -23.01
N VAL A 738 31.34 12.37 -22.80
CA VAL A 738 30.61 13.38 -23.59
C VAL A 738 31.15 13.46 -25.02
N GLY A 739 32.47 13.38 -25.19
CA GLY A 739 33.11 13.41 -26.50
C GLY A 739 32.95 14.74 -27.24
N VAL A 740 32.93 14.68 -28.57
CA VAL A 740 32.93 15.87 -29.45
C VAL A 740 31.53 16.47 -29.57
N ASP A 741 30.57 15.64 -29.96
CA ASP A 741 29.18 16.02 -30.18
C ASP A 741 28.28 15.12 -29.34
N ILE A 742 27.30 15.71 -28.66
CA ILE A 742 26.27 14.98 -27.91
C ILE A 742 24.94 15.73 -28.01
N THR A 743 23.86 14.98 -28.12
CA THR A 743 22.49 15.49 -28.09
C THR A 743 21.74 14.88 -26.93
N ILE A 744 21.03 15.70 -26.17
CA ILE A 744 20.26 15.33 -24.99
C ILE A 744 18.85 15.90 -25.14
N SER A 745 17.82 15.07 -24.97
CA SER A 745 16.43 15.52 -24.88
C SER A 745 15.78 14.88 -23.67
N LEU A 746 15.03 15.64 -22.88
CA LEU A 746 14.30 15.14 -21.72
C LEU A 746 13.07 16.00 -21.42
N GLU A 747 12.12 15.45 -20.68
CA GLU A 747 10.95 16.16 -20.17
C GLU A 747 11.01 16.30 -18.66
N VAL A 748 10.66 17.48 -18.15
CA VAL A 748 10.63 17.80 -16.71
C VAL A 748 9.30 18.40 -16.28
N ARG A 749 8.88 18.10 -15.05
CA ARG A 749 7.86 18.87 -14.32
C ARG A 749 8.41 19.19 -12.94
N LEU A 750 8.89 20.42 -12.76
CA LEU A 750 9.68 20.81 -11.59
C LEU A 750 8.80 21.35 -10.46
N ARG A 751 9.28 21.19 -9.22
CA ARG A 751 8.66 21.74 -8.00
C ARG A 751 9.60 22.65 -7.21
N SER A 752 10.84 22.80 -7.66
CA SER A 752 11.83 23.75 -7.15
C SER A 752 12.32 24.69 -8.25
N LEU A 753 12.81 25.87 -7.85
CA LEU A 753 13.43 26.85 -8.75
C LEU A 753 14.93 26.64 -8.94
N THR A 754 15.53 25.73 -8.18
CA THR A 754 16.95 25.38 -8.22
C THR A 754 17.09 23.86 -8.12
N GLY A 755 18.03 23.30 -8.90
CA GLY A 755 18.34 21.86 -8.88
C GLY A 755 19.19 21.42 -10.08
N VAL A 756 19.97 20.36 -9.90
CA VAL A 756 20.76 19.74 -10.99
C VAL A 756 19.88 18.76 -11.76
N LEU A 757 19.82 18.87 -13.10
CA LEU A 757 19.04 17.97 -13.95
C LEU A 757 19.92 16.82 -14.49
N LEU A 758 21.12 17.15 -14.98
CA LEU A 758 22.07 16.19 -15.54
C LEU A 758 23.50 16.68 -15.32
N SER A 759 24.39 15.80 -14.87
CA SER A 759 25.79 16.15 -14.61
C SER A 759 26.75 15.01 -14.96
N VAL A 760 27.85 15.34 -15.63
CA VAL A 760 28.99 14.44 -15.82
C VAL A 760 30.29 15.24 -15.82
N HIS A 761 31.31 14.76 -15.12
CA HIS A 761 32.61 15.42 -14.95
C HIS A 761 33.77 14.48 -15.29
N ALA A 762 34.97 15.01 -15.46
CA ALA A 762 36.21 14.24 -15.48
C ALA A 762 36.78 14.03 -14.05
N ASP A 763 37.65 13.03 -13.89
CA ASP A 763 38.29 12.71 -12.60
C ASP A 763 39.19 13.84 -12.05
N ASN A 764 39.79 14.64 -12.94
CA ASN A 764 40.88 15.56 -12.59
C ASN A 764 40.46 17.04 -12.55
N GLY A 765 39.15 17.33 -12.57
CA GLY A 765 38.62 18.67 -12.84
C GLY A 765 38.81 19.09 -14.30
N GLY A 766 38.18 20.19 -14.70
CA GLY A 766 38.25 20.68 -16.08
C GLY A 766 37.08 20.22 -16.94
N ASP A 767 37.15 19.05 -17.58
CA ASP A 767 36.12 18.65 -18.57
C ASP A 767 34.80 18.22 -17.90
N PHE A 768 33.69 18.84 -18.29
CA PHE A 768 32.36 18.46 -17.81
C PHE A 768 31.24 18.90 -18.77
N LEU A 769 30.05 18.33 -18.54
CA LEU A 769 28.79 18.80 -19.09
C LEU A 769 27.74 18.79 -17.98
N LEU A 770 27.09 19.94 -17.78
CA LEU A 770 26.17 20.17 -16.68
C LEU A 770 24.93 20.92 -17.18
N LEU A 771 23.76 20.35 -16.94
CA LEU A 771 22.46 20.99 -17.10
C LEU A 771 21.82 21.17 -15.72
N GLN A 772 21.56 22.42 -15.35
CA GLN A 772 21.04 22.79 -14.04
C GLN A 772 20.02 23.93 -14.15
N MET A 773 19.13 23.99 -13.17
CA MET A 773 18.20 25.10 -12.96
C MET A 773 18.67 25.92 -11.77
N VAL A 774 18.68 27.24 -11.89
CA VAL A 774 19.07 28.17 -10.82
C VAL A 774 18.13 29.36 -10.83
N ASN A 775 17.40 29.57 -9.73
CA ASN A 775 16.47 30.68 -9.56
C ASN A 775 15.47 30.88 -10.73
N GLY A 776 14.98 29.79 -11.32
CA GLY A 776 14.04 29.86 -12.45
C GLY A 776 14.67 29.77 -13.84
N GLU A 777 16.00 29.88 -13.95
CA GLU A 777 16.72 29.88 -15.22
C GLU A 777 17.36 28.51 -15.50
N LEU A 778 17.27 28.02 -16.73
CA LEU A 778 17.99 26.82 -17.16
C LEU A 778 19.34 27.20 -17.73
N ILE A 779 20.38 26.50 -17.28
CA ILE A 779 21.77 26.77 -17.65
C ILE A 779 22.41 25.45 -18.10
N LEU A 780 22.87 25.44 -19.34
CA LEU A 780 23.72 24.37 -19.87
C LEU A 780 25.16 24.89 -19.90
N THR A 781 26.06 24.21 -19.21
CA THR A 781 27.48 24.56 -19.10
C THR A 781 28.34 23.38 -19.51
N ALA A 782 29.40 23.64 -20.24
CA ALA A 782 30.40 22.65 -20.59
C ALA A 782 31.81 23.23 -20.47
N ASP A 783 32.79 22.35 -20.30
CA ASP A 783 34.20 22.65 -20.52
C ASP A 783 34.84 21.46 -21.25
N ASN A 784 35.68 21.80 -22.23
CA ASN A 784 36.41 20.88 -23.10
C ASN A 784 37.94 21.00 -22.86
N GLY A 785 38.35 21.35 -21.64
CA GLY A 785 39.72 21.66 -21.25
C GLY A 785 40.20 23.05 -21.69
N GLY A 786 39.27 23.90 -22.14
CA GLY A 786 39.53 25.23 -22.70
C GLY A 786 39.05 26.38 -21.81
N GLY A 787 38.37 26.06 -20.71
CA GLY A 787 37.59 26.97 -19.88
C GLY A 787 36.09 26.79 -20.13
N GLU A 788 35.28 27.11 -19.11
CA GLU A 788 33.84 26.96 -19.14
C GLU A 788 33.15 27.86 -20.18
N PHE A 789 32.10 27.34 -20.79
CA PHE A 789 31.20 28.07 -21.67
C PHE A 789 29.77 27.59 -21.43
N SER A 790 28.81 28.51 -21.48
CA SER A 790 27.41 28.22 -21.15
C SER A 790 26.42 28.91 -22.05
N THR A 791 25.20 28.37 -22.08
CA THR A 791 24.00 29.02 -22.61
C THR A 791 22.92 29.02 -21.52
N ARG A 792 22.06 30.05 -21.53
CA ARG A 792 21.07 30.30 -20.50
C ARG A 792 19.71 30.59 -21.10
N TYR A 793 18.69 29.89 -20.64
CA TYR A 793 17.29 30.21 -20.89
C TYR A 793 16.72 30.94 -19.67
N THR A 794 16.26 32.17 -19.90
CA THR A 794 15.58 33.00 -18.91
C THR A 794 14.11 33.12 -19.33
N PRO A 795 13.18 32.48 -18.60
CA PRO A 795 11.76 32.56 -18.93
C PRO A 795 11.22 33.99 -18.82
N GLN A 796 10.32 34.38 -19.72
CA GLN A 796 9.65 35.69 -19.68
C GLN A 796 8.61 35.81 -18.54
N VAL A 797 8.19 34.68 -17.99
CA VAL A 797 7.20 34.58 -16.91
C VAL A 797 7.83 33.87 -15.72
N THR A 798 7.67 34.44 -14.52
CA THR A 798 8.12 33.83 -13.26
C THR A 798 7.52 32.43 -13.10
N ASN A 799 8.31 31.46 -12.59
CA ASN A 799 7.89 30.08 -12.35
C ASN A 799 7.45 29.28 -13.60
N LYS A 800 7.79 29.73 -14.82
CA LYS A 800 7.37 29.09 -16.07
C LYS A 800 7.67 27.59 -16.16
N LEU A 801 8.78 27.14 -15.54
CA LEU A 801 9.23 25.74 -15.57
C LEU A 801 8.73 24.89 -14.39
N CYS A 802 8.02 25.50 -13.44
CA CYS A 802 7.37 24.81 -12.32
C CYS A 802 5.87 25.16 -12.23
N ASP A 803 5.22 25.27 -13.40
CA ASP A 803 3.82 25.64 -13.59
C ASP A 803 2.85 24.44 -13.56
N SER A 804 3.29 23.30 -13.03
CA SER A 804 2.61 21.99 -13.05
C SER A 804 2.52 21.31 -14.42
N GLN A 805 3.03 21.89 -15.49
CA GLN A 805 3.09 21.26 -16.81
C GLN A 805 4.42 20.53 -17.04
N TRP A 806 4.43 19.66 -18.04
CA TRP A 806 5.65 19.05 -18.56
C TRP A 806 6.32 20.01 -19.56
N HIS A 807 7.62 20.22 -19.39
CA HIS A 807 8.45 21.02 -20.29
C HIS A 807 9.49 20.13 -20.96
N LYS A 808 9.67 20.32 -22.27
CA LYS A 808 10.67 19.60 -23.06
C LYS A 808 11.95 20.43 -23.16
N ILE A 809 13.07 19.86 -22.76
CA ILE A 809 14.40 20.47 -22.85
C ILE A 809 15.24 19.66 -23.85
N GLU A 810 15.77 20.34 -24.86
CA GLU A 810 16.69 19.77 -25.84
C GLU A 810 18.01 20.53 -25.75
N ALA A 811 19.08 19.84 -25.38
CA ALA A 811 20.42 20.37 -25.20
C ALA A 811 21.38 19.67 -26.15
N THR A 812 22.19 20.42 -26.87
CA THR A 812 23.18 19.88 -27.80
C THR A 812 24.51 20.56 -27.58
N LYS A 813 25.56 19.75 -27.42
CA LYS A 813 26.94 20.21 -27.56
C LYS A 813 27.43 19.77 -28.92
N ALA A 814 27.81 20.73 -29.75
CA ALA A 814 28.44 20.49 -31.04
C ALA A 814 29.84 21.10 -31.01
N LYS A 815 30.87 20.27 -30.80
CA LYS A 815 32.26 20.69 -30.55
C LYS A 815 32.35 21.68 -29.38
N ASN A 816 32.63 22.94 -29.69
CA ASN A 816 32.75 24.07 -28.75
C ASN A 816 31.52 25.00 -28.79
N VAL A 817 30.37 24.53 -29.28
CA VAL A 817 29.11 25.29 -29.31
C VAL A 817 28.04 24.56 -28.52
N LEU A 818 27.31 25.27 -27.68
CA LEU A 818 26.13 24.77 -26.96
C LEU A 818 24.86 25.35 -27.58
N LEU A 819 23.91 24.49 -27.88
CA LEU A 819 22.56 24.83 -28.33
C LEU A 819 21.57 24.31 -27.31
N MET A 820 20.55 25.09 -27.00
CA MET A 820 19.47 24.67 -26.12
C MET A 820 18.13 25.11 -26.71
N LYS A 821 17.11 24.28 -26.54
CA LYS A 821 15.73 24.56 -26.92
C LYS A 821 14.82 24.16 -25.77
N VAL A 822 13.89 25.03 -25.39
CA VAL A 822 12.95 24.79 -24.29
C VAL A 822 11.54 24.98 -24.81
N ASP A 823 10.70 23.94 -24.75
CA ASP A 823 9.33 23.92 -25.31
C ASP A 823 9.25 24.37 -26.79
N GLY A 824 10.31 24.13 -27.56
CA GLY A 824 10.39 24.55 -28.95
C GLY A 824 10.88 25.99 -29.17
N GLU A 825 11.23 26.72 -28.12
CA GLU A 825 11.87 28.04 -28.18
C GLU A 825 13.40 27.90 -28.24
N ASP A 826 14.03 28.51 -29.25
CA ASP A 826 15.48 28.49 -29.43
C ASP A 826 16.18 29.45 -28.45
N VAL A 827 17.19 28.95 -27.74
CA VAL A 827 17.99 29.71 -26.79
C VAL A 827 19.27 30.21 -27.48
N PRO A 828 19.76 31.43 -27.19
CA PRO A 828 21.04 31.92 -27.74
C PRO A 828 22.17 30.92 -27.51
N HIS A 829 22.96 30.63 -28.54
CA HIS A 829 24.01 29.62 -28.44
C HIS A 829 25.18 30.08 -27.55
N GLY A 830 25.80 29.14 -26.85
CA GLY A 830 27.03 29.36 -26.08
C GLY A 830 28.24 29.00 -26.93
N GLU A 831 29.31 29.79 -26.88
CA GLU A 831 30.56 29.51 -27.62
C GLU A 831 31.75 29.36 -26.66
N GLY A 832 32.43 28.23 -26.76
CA GLY A 832 33.69 27.93 -26.10
C GLY A 832 34.91 28.19 -26.98
N LYS A 833 36.09 27.99 -26.41
CA LYS A 833 37.38 28.27 -27.07
C LYS A 833 37.56 27.45 -28.37
N PRO A 834 37.87 28.09 -29.51
CA PRO A 834 38.18 27.39 -30.75
C PRO A 834 39.36 26.41 -30.59
N GLY A 835 39.19 25.18 -31.09
CA GLY A 835 40.19 24.11 -31.01
C GLY A 835 40.05 23.17 -29.81
N SER A 836 39.28 23.54 -28.78
CA SER A 836 38.91 22.67 -27.66
C SER A 836 37.52 22.08 -27.90
N SER A 837 37.45 20.93 -28.59
CA SER A 837 36.18 20.38 -29.10
C SER A 837 35.65 19.13 -28.37
N SER A 838 36.51 18.31 -27.78
CA SER A 838 36.10 17.09 -27.07
C SER A 838 36.07 17.35 -25.57
N ALA A 839 35.03 16.87 -24.88
CA ALA A 839 35.00 16.77 -23.43
C ALA A 839 35.24 15.31 -23.02
N GLU A 840 36.43 15.04 -22.48
CA GLU A 840 36.86 13.69 -22.09
C GLU A 840 36.44 13.41 -20.64
N THR A 841 35.14 13.25 -20.45
CA THR A 841 34.57 12.83 -19.15
C THR A 841 34.72 11.31 -18.94
N LYS A 842 34.94 10.91 -17.69
CA LYS A 842 35.06 9.49 -17.30
C LYS A 842 34.30 9.13 -16.03
N ASN A 843 33.71 10.11 -15.34
CA ASN A 843 32.92 9.87 -14.15
C ASN A 843 31.51 9.33 -14.50
N PRO A 844 30.77 8.89 -13.48
CA PRO A 844 29.38 8.51 -13.66
C PRO A 844 28.51 9.65 -14.22
N LEU A 845 27.48 9.28 -14.99
CA LEU A 845 26.42 10.19 -15.42
C LEU A 845 25.35 10.27 -14.34
N TYR A 846 25.16 11.44 -13.75
CA TYR A 846 24.15 11.68 -12.71
C TYR A 846 22.92 12.41 -13.26
N ILE A 847 21.74 12.01 -12.81
CA ILE A 847 20.44 12.57 -13.17
C ILE A 847 19.70 13.03 -11.92
N GLY A 848 19.08 14.22 -11.99
CA GLY A 848 18.26 14.82 -10.94
C GLY A 848 19.01 15.26 -9.68
N GLY A 849 20.34 15.21 -9.68
CA GLY A 849 21.16 15.55 -8.54
C GLY A 849 22.58 15.04 -8.67
N VAL A 850 23.37 15.18 -7.60
CA VAL A 850 24.77 14.73 -7.52
C VAL A 850 25.16 14.30 -6.10
N PRO A 851 26.20 13.47 -5.94
CA PRO A 851 26.75 13.14 -4.62
C PRO A 851 27.41 14.32 -3.90
N ASP A 852 27.98 15.26 -4.67
CA ASP A 852 28.75 16.38 -4.16
C ASP A 852 28.54 17.60 -5.06
N PHE A 853 28.25 18.75 -4.44
CA PHE A 853 28.01 20.03 -5.10
C PHE A 853 29.29 20.86 -5.26
N ASP A 854 30.41 20.45 -4.65
CA ASP A 854 31.71 21.13 -4.77
C ASP A 854 32.45 20.68 -6.04
N ARG A 855 31.87 20.98 -7.22
CA ARG A 855 32.47 20.66 -8.54
C ARG A 855 32.44 21.83 -9.50
N ASP A 856 33.33 21.79 -10.49
CA ASP A 856 33.44 22.80 -11.55
C ASP A 856 32.08 23.02 -12.26
N GLY A 857 31.75 24.30 -12.48
CA GLY A 857 30.54 24.74 -13.16
C GLY A 857 29.22 24.65 -12.35
N MET A 858 29.23 24.08 -11.14
CA MET A 858 28.02 23.99 -10.32
C MET A 858 27.59 25.34 -9.76
N LEU A 859 26.33 25.67 -10.01
CA LEU A 859 25.66 26.88 -9.53
C LEU A 859 24.45 26.55 -8.66
N ALA A 860 23.81 25.39 -8.89
CA ALA A 860 22.81 24.84 -8.00
C ALA A 860 23.47 24.24 -6.76
N ASP A 861 22.83 24.43 -5.60
CA ASP A 861 23.26 23.94 -4.28
C ASP A 861 22.36 22.82 -3.73
N SER A 862 21.44 22.33 -4.58
CA SER A 862 20.44 21.32 -4.20
C SER A 862 20.20 20.31 -5.30
N ASN A 863 19.71 19.13 -4.91
CA ASN A 863 19.17 18.15 -5.84
C ASN A 863 17.85 18.68 -6.44
N LEU A 864 17.42 18.06 -7.54
CA LEU A 864 16.14 18.35 -8.16
C LEU A 864 14.99 17.97 -7.24
N ILE A 865 13.93 18.78 -7.23
CA ILE A 865 12.63 18.37 -6.68
C ILE A 865 11.63 18.42 -7.83
N GLY A 866 11.07 17.27 -8.18
CA GLY A 866 10.16 17.16 -9.31
C GLY A 866 10.31 15.88 -10.12
N CYS A 867 9.78 15.92 -11.32
CA CYS A 867 9.62 14.78 -12.20
C CYS A 867 10.52 14.88 -13.43
N MET A 868 11.10 13.76 -13.85
CA MET A 868 11.85 13.62 -15.10
C MET A 868 11.39 12.40 -15.89
N ARG A 869 11.30 12.51 -17.22
CA ARG A 869 11.03 11.36 -18.11
C ARG A 869 11.58 11.58 -19.52
N ASN A 870 11.42 10.57 -20.37
CA ASN A 870 11.73 10.62 -21.80
C ASN A 870 13.16 11.06 -22.12
N LEU A 871 14.14 10.64 -21.31
CA LEU A 871 15.55 10.94 -21.53
C LEU A 871 16.05 10.22 -22.80
N MET A 872 16.58 11.00 -23.74
CA MET A 872 17.24 10.53 -24.96
C MET A 872 18.64 11.12 -25.00
N ILE A 873 19.63 10.28 -25.31
CA ILE A 873 21.02 10.69 -25.54
C ILE A 873 21.43 10.13 -26.90
N ASP A 874 21.82 10.99 -27.83
CA ASP A 874 22.17 10.64 -29.22
C ASP A 874 21.10 9.78 -29.91
N ASP A 875 19.86 10.27 -29.84
CA ASP A 875 18.63 9.64 -30.36
C ASP A 875 18.34 8.24 -29.77
N LYS A 876 19.07 7.83 -28.73
CA LYS A 876 18.84 6.57 -28.03
C LYS A 876 18.12 6.82 -26.72
N PRO A 877 17.00 6.11 -26.45
CA PRO A 877 16.32 6.23 -25.17
C PRO A 877 17.20 5.71 -24.04
N ARG A 878 17.26 6.45 -22.93
CA ARG A 878 17.95 6.07 -21.70
C ARG A 878 16.93 5.97 -20.57
N TYR A 879 16.80 4.77 -19.99
CA TYR A 879 15.81 4.50 -18.95
C TYR A 879 16.35 4.90 -17.58
N ILE A 880 15.88 6.03 -17.04
CA ILE A 880 16.27 6.51 -15.70
C ILE A 880 16.00 5.44 -14.63
N SER A 881 14.91 4.68 -14.78
CA SER A 881 14.53 3.57 -13.90
C SER A 881 15.52 2.41 -13.84
N GLY A 882 16.44 2.32 -14.81
CA GLY A 882 17.51 1.32 -14.83
C GLY A 882 18.77 1.77 -14.08
N GLY A 883 18.84 3.02 -13.64
CA GLY A 883 19.97 3.56 -12.89
C GLY A 883 19.94 3.21 -11.40
N VAL A 884 21.04 3.49 -10.70
CA VAL A 884 21.16 3.30 -9.25
C VAL A 884 20.66 4.57 -8.55
N ALA A 885 19.49 4.49 -7.92
CA ALA A 885 18.97 5.56 -7.08
C ALA A 885 19.76 5.66 -5.77
N ASN A 886 20.16 6.88 -5.42
CA ASN A 886 20.80 7.23 -4.15
C ASN A 886 20.00 8.36 -3.49
N GLY A 887 19.57 8.16 -2.25
CA GLY A 887 18.64 9.09 -1.58
C GLY A 887 17.18 8.81 -1.93
N ASP A 888 16.33 9.82 -1.74
CA ASP A 888 14.88 9.72 -1.87
C ASP A 888 14.44 9.99 -3.33
N VAL A 889 14.41 8.90 -4.11
CA VAL A 889 14.02 8.90 -5.53
C VAL A 889 13.05 7.77 -5.80
N ASN A 890 11.89 8.09 -6.41
CA ASN A 890 11.03 7.10 -7.03
C ASN A 890 11.44 6.95 -8.49
N LEU A 891 11.96 5.79 -8.87
CA LEU A 891 12.56 5.56 -10.18
C LEU A 891 11.56 5.45 -11.32
N ASP A 892 10.30 5.11 -11.04
CA ASP A 892 9.36 4.64 -12.05
C ASP A 892 7.93 5.19 -11.90
N ALA A 893 7.70 6.07 -10.92
CA ALA A 893 6.45 6.81 -10.75
C ALA A 893 6.67 8.32 -10.53
N CYS A 894 5.80 9.10 -11.15
CA CYS A 894 5.69 10.53 -10.96
C CYS A 894 4.31 10.92 -10.42
N PRO A 895 4.19 11.56 -9.25
CA PRO A 895 2.90 12.01 -8.74
C PRO A 895 2.32 13.12 -9.63
N VAL A 896 1.06 12.98 -10.02
CA VAL A 896 0.36 13.90 -10.94
C VAL A 896 0.03 15.24 -10.26
N ASN A 897 -0.13 15.26 -8.93
CA ASN A 897 -0.38 16.45 -8.10
C ASN A 897 0.69 16.63 -7.02
#